data_AF-A0A915AFR0-F1
#
_entry.id   AF-A0A915AFR0-F1
#
_cell.length_a   1.000
_cell.length_b   1.000
_cell.length_c   1.000
_cell.angle_alpha   90.00
_cell.angle_beta   90.00
_cell.angle_gamma   90.00
#
_symmetry.space_group_name_H-M   'P 1'
#
loop_
_entity.id
_entity.type
_entity.pdbx_description
1 polymer ?
#
loop_
_entity_poly.entity_id
_entity_poly.type
_entity_poly.pdbx_seq_one_letter_code
_entity_poly.pdbx_strand_id
1 'polypeptide(L)'
;MFNFRIFLLAVLLQFALAALIDNNEHCEGDGLTVGCRPHQEITHMITRLKREVYRLKASADPNCTVCWSAPCLNGGTCIPLNVTEYRCDCPSDYSGKICQTHMECHPNTCGANADCFVTNHQINCVCKSGYTGDPWKGCLTKTVKSCMSGDPHYTTFDGQGFDYMGTCPYIFVEPCNATLPKPYNYFSVKAKNEQSYPSSHVSTVREVEVLMYGQELHVDCKYNLFVNGIKTKMPFYYPNKDKAAVSATYDKGTVTILNDQQIRVTFQCYYLCVEIPDEAALQGPDVLCGLAGNRDFDCRNDFRKKDGSIYEGITSCYNYGREFTEEYGDTYITGDFLLLTQKPGQCLTGAEVTNGSIICELAEAKAKCLPILDAIKGNGVFAACRPLGEAIIKQAYDNCAYDTCQNSTMLCDSLANFARICQNNIFDTPLTWRHEFNCSEISCPLNAEQKPCATGCPRTCSAPEYSPHCDKGCAEGCECEPPYVLDNSKPDTPLCVLVEDCGCTDPQGNYHSAGDQWLTDNCTKVNLCVNGTYKSYIKPCSEKGFCGIDMDHNYQCICEQGYKGDGYFCGDVDECLDPNTCNAGKKQGVCTNLPGSYECTCDAYYNDGGNCDTFLPYRHCADLYKYHNIHDDGAYIIMPPYPFNGRPAFSPKEVYCDMTTQGGGWTLMSNSLDDSMSNKTYQQYVDGFGDARRQDLWLGLEVIHQMSVQVDTSLRVDLYHCPSKWKPGKSTYCTYPSFTVLSANEAYAVKIPYGCDGSEYIYEDGWLRWDEEIGPKFTAYDSADSECAIYFRNTGWWYDNERLCGAANLNGNRYSCVNTPISGELSHYLKWDGNPISEAHLYLRPAKFPDYEAFNDTAGVLTTTMPPSTTTILMTQSAVKNTTRTKAPLIKPTYASVIPTVSLTPY
;
A
#
# COMPACT_ATOMS: atom_id res chain seq x y z
N MET A 1 -29.17 59.63 19.47
CA MET A 1 -29.73 58.34 18.99
C MET A 1 -28.70 57.19 18.96
N PHE A 2 -27.40 57.45 18.76
CA PHE A 2 -26.35 56.41 18.79
C PHE A 2 -26.17 55.75 20.17
N ASN A 3 -26.13 56.54 21.25
CA ASN A 3 -26.06 56.03 22.64
C ASN A 3 -27.26 55.19 23.07
N PHE A 4 -28.43 55.38 22.47
CA PHE A 4 -29.64 54.61 22.82
C PHE A 4 -29.66 53.23 22.15
N ARG A 5 -29.07 53.11 20.94
CA ARG A 5 -28.93 51.82 20.23
C ARG A 5 -27.86 50.93 20.88
N ILE A 6 -26.76 51.52 21.37
CA ILE A 6 -25.71 50.80 22.12
C ILE A 6 -26.23 50.33 23.48
N PHE A 7 -27.03 51.16 24.16
CA PHE A 7 -27.69 50.76 25.41
C PHE A 7 -28.68 49.62 25.18
N LEU A 8 -29.47 49.67 24.10
CA LEU A 8 -30.39 48.59 23.74
C LEU A 8 -29.65 47.28 23.41
N LEU A 9 -28.53 47.34 22.69
CA LEU A 9 -27.69 46.17 22.39
C LEU A 9 -27.04 45.59 23.64
N ALA A 10 -26.53 46.42 24.55
CA ALA A 10 -25.94 45.97 25.82
C ALA A 10 -26.99 45.33 26.74
N VAL A 11 -28.21 45.86 26.76
CA VAL A 11 -29.35 45.31 27.51
C VAL A 11 -29.81 44.00 26.88
N LEU A 12 -29.93 43.91 25.54
CA LEU A 12 -30.26 42.67 24.84
C LEU A 12 -29.18 41.58 25.03
N LEU A 13 -27.90 41.95 25.08
CA LEU A 13 -26.81 41.03 25.39
C LEU A 13 -26.85 40.55 26.85
N GLN A 14 -27.21 41.42 27.80
CA GLN A 14 -27.42 41.04 29.20
C GLN A 14 -28.60 40.07 29.36
N PHE A 15 -29.69 40.27 28.62
CA PHE A 15 -30.82 39.34 28.62
C PHE A 15 -30.45 38.00 27.96
N ALA A 16 -29.64 38.00 26.90
CA ALA A 16 -29.13 36.79 26.28
C ALA A 16 -28.15 36.00 27.19
N LEU A 17 -27.30 36.71 27.96
CA LEU A 17 -26.43 36.08 28.97
C LEU A 17 -27.23 35.52 30.16
N ALA A 18 -28.31 36.16 30.58
CA ALA A 18 -29.16 35.66 31.67
C ALA A 18 -29.92 34.39 31.26
N ALA A 19 -30.32 34.27 29.99
CA ALA A 19 -30.96 33.07 29.46
C ALA A 19 -30.01 31.85 29.34
N LEU A 20 -28.68 32.06 29.39
CA LEU A 20 -27.67 30.99 29.35
C LEU A 20 -27.26 30.48 30.74
N ILE A 21 -27.70 31.13 31.82
CA ILE A 21 -27.30 30.81 33.20
C ILE A 21 -28.39 30.02 33.96
N ASP A 22 -29.59 29.90 33.41
CA ASP A 22 -30.68 29.14 34.02
C ASP A 22 -30.87 27.80 33.31
N ASN A 23 -30.10 26.79 33.74
CA ASN A 23 -30.53 25.40 33.80
C ASN A 23 -29.50 24.60 34.60
N ASN A 24 -29.85 24.39 35.86
CA ASN A 24 -29.21 23.44 36.75
C ASN A 24 -30.08 22.18 36.73
N GLU A 25 -29.72 21.16 35.94
CA GLU A 25 -30.27 19.80 36.12
C GLU A 25 -29.44 18.73 35.39
N HIS A 26 -29.48 17.51 35.95
CA HIS A 26 -28.70 16.31 35.66
C HIS A 26 -28.50 15.96 34.17
N CYS A 27 -27.31 15.42 33.84
CA CYS A 27 -27.09 14.64 32.62
C CYS A 27 -27.11 13.13 32.95
N GLU A 28 -28.28 12.49 32.83
CA GLU A 28 -28.40 11.06 32.52
C GLU A 28 -29.01 10.91 31.12
N GLY A 29 -28.59 9.87 30.40
CA GLY A 29 -28.63 9.79 28.93
C GLY A 29 -29.98 9.55 28.25
N ASP A 30 -30.05 9.93 26.98
CA ASP A 30 -30.28 9.03 25.84
C ASP A 30 -30.10 9.83 24.53
N GLY A 31 -29.64 9.15 23.48
CA GLY A 31 -28.98 9.73 22.32
C GLY A 31 -29.72 10.84 21.55
N LEU A 32 -29.07 12.01 21.46
CA LEU A 32 -29.06 12.96 20.35
C LEU A 32 -28.09 14.09 20.72
N THR A 33 -26.85 14.03 20.23
CA THR A 33 -25.76 14.93 20.64
C THR A 33 -25.90 16.33 20.04
N VAL A 34 -26.48 17.26 20.81
CA VAL A 34 -26.16 18.70 20.74
C VAL A 34 -25.20 18.99 21.90
N GLY A 35 -23.97 19.40 21.56
CA GLY A 35 -22.84 19.44 22.49
C GLY A 35 -23.01 20.38 23.69
N CYS A 36 -22.90 19.83 24.89
CA CYS A 36 -22.63 20.60 26.10
C CYS A 36 -21.17 21.08 26.06
N ARG A 37 -20.94 22.40 26.02
CA ARG A 37 -19.58 22.97 26.09
C ARG A 37 -19.06 22.97 27.54
N PRO A 38 -17.76 22.73 27.80
CA PRO A 38 -17.18 22.79 29.13
C PRO A 38 -17.32 24.19 29.74
N HIS A 39 -17.56 24.29 31.06
CA HIS A 39 -17.66 25.56 31.81
C HIS A 39 -16.47 26.53 31.55
N GLN A 40 -15.31 25.97 31.23
CA GLN A 40 -14.09 26.72 30.91
C GLN A 40 -14.20 27.47 29.56
N GLU A 41 -14.85 26.89 28.54
CA GLU A 41 -15.10 27.57 27.25
C GLU A 41 -16.10 28.72 27.40
N ILE A 42 -17.17 28.53 28.18
CA ILE A 42 -18.18 29.56 28.43
C ILE A 42 -17.55 30.74 29.18
N THR A 43 -16.69 30.45 30.16
CA THR A 43 -15.95 31.48 30.90
C THR A 43 -15.00 32.24 29.99
N HIS A 44 -14.32 31.56 29.06
CA HIS A 44 -13.46 32.20 28.06
C HIS A 44 -14.27 33.08 27.10
N MET A 45 -15.41 32.61 26.59
CA MET A 45 -16.30 33.39 25.72
C MET A 45 -16.88 34.63 26.42
N ILE A 46 -17.30 34.52 27.68
CA ILE A 46 -17.79 35.65 28.48
C ILE A 46 -16.67 36.67 28.71
N THR A 47 -15.45 36.21 28.97
CA THR A 47 -14.28 37.09 29.17
C THR A 47 -13.92 37.84 27.88
N ARG A 48 -13.96 37.13 26.74
CA ARG A 48 -13.76 37.71 25.40
C ARG A 48 -14.83 38.74 25.04
N LEU A 49 -16.11 38.43 25.27
CA LEU A 49 -17.24 39.34 25.03
C LEU A 49 -17.18 40.57 25.94
N LYS A 50 -16.81 40.41 27.22
CA LYS A 50 -16.59 41.54 28.13
C LYS A 50 -15.48 42.45 27.58
N ARG A 51 -14.33 41.91 27.17
CA ARG A 51 -13.21 42.69 26.63
C ARG A 51 -13.63 43.48 25.38
N GLU A 52 -14.43 42.88 24.50
CA GLU A 52 -14.90 43.55 23.27
C GLU A 52 -15.95 44.63 23.53
N VAL A 53 -16.88 44.40 24.48
CA VAL A 53 -17.81 45.43 24.97
C VAL A 53 -17.07 46.60 25.63
N TYR A 54 -15.97 46.33 26.35
CA TYR A 54 -15.12 47.37 26.93
C TYR A 54 -14.30 48.14 25.88
N ARG A 55 -13.78 47.47 24.84
CA ARG A 55 -13.16 48.14 23.67
C ARG A 55 -14.14 49.11 22.99
N LEU A 56 -15.38 48.67 22.75
CA LEU A 56 -16.43 49.50 22.15
C LEU A 56 -16.85 50.68 23.05
N LYS A 57 -16.71 50.57 24.38
CA LYS A 57 -16.89 51.70 25.31
C LYS A 57 -15.69 52.66 25.30
N ALA A 58 -14.46 52.16 25.17
CA ALA A 58 -13.25 52.97 25.13
C ALA A 58 -13.10 53.76 23.82
N SER A 59 -13.62 53.25 22.70
CA SER A 59 -13.66 53.98 21.41
C SER A 59 -14.74 55.06 21.34
N ALA A 60 -15.69 55.08 22.28
CA ALA A 60 -16.80 56.04 22.31
C ALA A 60 -16.47 57.38 23.01
N ASP A 61 -15.42 57.44 23.86
CA ASP A 61 -14.90 58.69 24.45
C ASP A 61 -13.39 58.57 24.77
N PRO A 62 -12.49 59.11 23.92
CA PRO A 62 -11.05 59.03 24.13
C PRO A 62 -10.55 59.74 25.40
N ASN A 63 -11.35 60.67 25.96
CA ASN A 63 -11.08 61.36 27.22
C ASN A 63 -11.42 60.52 28.46
N CYS A 64 -11.79 59.23 28.35
CA CYS A 64 -11.98 58.35 29.51
C CYS A 64 -11.06 57.12 29.47
N THR A 65 -9.89 57.25 28.84
CA THR A 65 -8.90 56.18 28.73
C THR A 65 -7.54 56.61 29.27
N VAL A 66 -6.72 55.64 29.65
CA VAL A 66 -5.32 55.86 30.07
C VAL A 66 -4.46 56.54 28.99
N CYS A 67 -4.92 56.60 27.73
CA CYS A 67 -4.24 57.33 26.66
C CYS A 67 -4.36 58.85 26.75
N TRP A 68 -5.26 59.41 27.58
CA TRP A 68 -5.30 60.87 27.80
C TRP A 68 -3.94 61.38 28.27
N SER A 69 -3.27 60.67 29.19
CA SER A 69 -1.98 61.12 29.72
C SER A 69 -0.83 61.12 28.69
N ALA A 70 -1.11 60.84 27.41
CA ALA A 70 -0.14 60.72 26.32
C ALA A 70 1.10 59.91 26.75
N PRO A 71 0.93 58.66 27.21
CA PRO A 71 2.01 57.90 27.84
C PRO A 71 3.09 57.42 26.85
N CYS A 72 2.90 57.60 25.55
CA CYS A 72 3.84 57.19 24.49
C CYS A 72 4.82 58.31 24.17
N LEU A 73 6.11 57.98 24.12
CA LEU A 73 7.21 58.90 23.84
C LEU A 73 7.54 58.93 22.35
N ASN A 74 8.40 59.89 21.95
CA ASN A 74 9.04 59.93 20.63
C ASN A 74 8.10 59.82 19.43
N GLY A 75 6.91 60.43 19.52
CA GLY A 75 5.91 60.40 18.43
C GLY A 75 5.07 59.14 18.35
N GLY A 76 5.16 58.24 19.35
CA GLY A 76 4.31 57.07 19.45
C GLY A 76 2.83 57.41 19.62
N THR A 77 1.96 56.67 18.94
CA THR A 77 0.51 56.80 19.01
C THR A 77 -0.05 55.91 20.11
N CYS A 78 -0.79 56.48 21.07
CA CYS A 78 -1.40 55.70 22.14
C CYS A 78 -2.69 55.04 21.68
N ILE A 79 -2.79 53.71 21.84
CA ILE A 79 -3.99 52.93 21.53
C ILE A 79 -4.55 52.33 22.83
N PRO A 80 -5.75 52.73 23.27
CA PRO A 80 -6.36 52.22 24.50
C PRO A 80 -6.84 50.78 24.30
N LEU A 81 -6.40 49.86 25.15
CA LEU A 81 -6.86 48.46 25.16
C LEU A 81 -8.11 48.30 26.03
N ASN A 82 -8.17 49.06 27.13
CA ASN A 82 -9.34 49.24 27.98
C ASN A 82 -9.21 50.57 28.76
N VAL A 83 -9.99 50.77 29.83
CA VAL A 83 -9.96 52.00 30.63
C VAL A 83 -8.64 52.22 31.40
N THR A 84 -7.90 51.15 31.73
CA THR A 84 -6.67 51.20 32.53
C THR A 84 -5.41 50.79 31.76
N GLU A 85 -5.56 50.11 30.63
CA GLU A 85 -4.46 49.56 29.83
C GLU A 85 -4.39 50.22 28.45
N TYR A 86 -3.16 50.46 28.00
CA TYR A 86 -2.84 50.99 26.69
C TYR A 86 -1.67 50.26 26.09
N ARG A 87 -1.48 50.47 24.78
CA ARG A 87 -0.23 50.21 24.09
C ARG A 87 0.20 51.46 23.33
N CYS A 88 1.50 51.55 23.06
CA CYS A 88 2.05 52.55 22.17
C CYS A 88 2.37 51.89 20.83
N ASP A 89 1.87 52.48 19.75
CA ASP A 89 2.30 52.20 18.40
C ASP A 89 3.45 53.14 18.07
N CYS A 90 4.65 52.59 17.96
CA CYS A 90 5.87 53.37 17.82
C CYS A 90 6.11 53.76 16.35
N PRO A 91 6.86 54.84 16.08
CA PRO A 91 7.48 55.01 14.79
C PRO A 91 8.49 53.88 14.52
N SER A 92 8.77 53.59 13.24
CA SER A 92 9.56 52.42 12.81
C SER A 92 10.96 52.32 13.43
N ASP A 93 11.56 53.45 13.79
CA ASP A 93 12.87 53.64 14.41
C ASP A 93 12.86 53.64 15.95
N TYR A 94 11.69 53.42 16.59
CA TYR A 94 11.57 53.31 18.04
C TYR A 94 10.92 52.00 18.49
N SER A 95 11.34 51.51 19.65
CA SER A 95 10.78 50.33 20.31
C SER A 95 10.62 50.53 21.82
N GLY A 96 10.04 49.52 22.47
CA GLY A 96 9.75 49.51 23.91
C GLY A 96 8.30 49.89 24.23
N LYS A 97 7.88 49.59 25.48
CA LYS A 97 6.48 49.72 25.94
C LYS A 97 5.87 51.12 25.72
N ILE A 98 6.69 52.15 25.75
CA ILE A 98 6.29 53.54 25.53
C ILE A 98 7.12 54.22 24.44
N CYS A 99 7.71 53.45 23.51
CA CYS A 99 8.57 53.96 22.43
C CYS A 99 9.81 54.71 22.93
N GLN A 100 10.36 54.29 24.08
CA GLN A 100 11.49 54.95 24.72
C GLN A 100 12.86 54.62 24.10
N THR A 101 12.96 53.54 23.32
CA THR A 101 14.23 53.02 22.79
C THR A 101 14.36 53.40 21.33
N HIS A 102 15.38 54.20 20.96
CA HIS A 102 15.72 54.44 19.55
C HIS A 102 16.53 53.27 19.00
N MET A 103 16.21 52.82 17.80
CA MET A 103 16.89 51.72 17.10
C MET A 103 17.64 52.28 15.91
N GLU A 104 18.96 52.05 15.88
CA GLU A 104 19.81 52.53 14.79
C GLU A 104 20.90 51.52 14.45
N CYS A 105 21.25 51.46 13.17
CA CYS A 105 22.35 50.65 12.67
C CYS A 105 23.67 51.42 12.81
N HIS A 106 24.50 50.97 13.75
CA HIS A 106 25.90 51.41 13.89
C HIS A 106 26.88 50.46 13.18
N PRO A 107 28.10 50.93 12.87
CA PRO A 107 29.20 50.05 12.48
C PRO A 107 29.39 48.97 13.56
N ASN A 108 29.26 47.69 13.19
CA ASN A 108 29.28 46.49 14.05
C ASN A 108 27.95 46.09 14.73
N THR A 109 26.82 46.68 14.37
CA THR A 109 25.50 46.18 14.83
C THR A 109 25.25 44.76 14.30
N CYS A 110 25.56 44.56 13.02
CA CYS A 110 25.62 43.25 12.39
C CYS A 110 27.07 42.81 12.21
N GLY A 111 27.27 41.51 12.08
CA GLY A 111 28.58 40.91 11.85
C GLY A 111 29.13 41.19 10.45
N ALA A 112 30.35 40.72 10.20
CA ALA A 112 30.98 40.82 8.88
C ALA A 112 30.11 40.14 7.80
N ASN A 113 30.06 40.72 6.60
CA ASN A 113 29.25 40.26 5.47
C ASN A 113 27.73 40.17 5.74
N ALA A 114 27.21 40.90 6.73
CA ALA A 114 25.78 41.11 6.93
C ALA A 114 25.41 42.57 6.64
N ASP A 115 24.18 42.78 6.16
CA ASP A 115 23.57 44.10 6.02
C ASP A 115 22.70 44.40 7.23
N CYS A 116 22.74 45.65 7.69
CA CYS A 116 21.95 46.15 8.82
C CYS A 116 20.90 47.13 8.33
N PHE A 117 19.65 46.93 8.75
CA PHE A 117 18.59 47.90 8.55
C PHE A 117 17.58 47.84 9.70
N VAL A 118 16.83 48.93 9.90
CA VAL A 118 15.79 49.03 10.94
C VAL A 118 14.44 49.08 10.23
N THR A 119 13.63 48.05 10.43
CA THR A 119 12.29 47.94 9.87
C THR A 119 11.40 47.13 10.81
N ASN A 120 10.08 47.36 10.77
CA ASN A 120 9.10 46.67 11.61
C ASN A 120 9.44 46.64 13.11
N HIS A 121 9.92 47.77 13.64
CA HIS A 121 10.34 47.93 15.04
C HIS A 121 11.46 46.97 15.49
N GLN A 122 12.33 46.53 14.57
CA GLN A 122 13.42 45.60 14.85
C GLN A 122 14.71 46.02 14.13
N ILE A 123 15.85 45.69 14.73
CA ILE A 123 17.13 45.68 14.01
C ILE A 123 17.20 44.35 13.28
N ASN A 124 17.45 44.41 11.98
CA ASN A 124 17.54 43.25 11.11
C ASN A 124 18.97 43.15 10.61
N CYS A 125 19.58 41.98 10.84
CA CYS A 125 20.89 41.64 10.32
C CYS A 125 20.71 40.46 9.38
N VAL A 126 20.97 40.61 8.10
CA VAL A 126 20.83 39.51 7.14
C VAL A 126 22.11 39.33 6.35
N CYS A 127 22.48 38.08 6.08
CA CYS A 127 23.67 37.79 5.31
C CYS A 127 23.58 38.35 3.90
N LYS A 128 24.67 38.96 3.44
CA LYS A 128 24.81 39.38 2.04
C LYS A 128 24.67 38.17 1.13
N SER A 129 24.14 38.40 -0.08
CA SER A 129 24.01 37.36 -1.10
C SER A 129 25.33 36.62 -1.31
N GLY A 130 25.26 35.28 -1.35
CA GLY A 130 26.41 34.38 -1.45
C GLY A 130 27.15 34.11 -0.13
N TYR A 131 26.60 34.54 1.02
CA TYR A 131 27.13 34.22 2.35
C TYR A 131 26.03 33.63 3.25
N THR A 132 26.42 32.74 4.17
CA THR A 132 25.59 32.19 5.24
C THR A 132 26.34 32.21 6.57
N GLY A 133 25.61 32.00 7.66
CA GLY A 133 26.12 32.00 9.03
C GLY A 133 25.15 32.71 9.98
N ASP A 134 25.67 33.15 11.12
CA ASP A 134 24.93 33.97 12.08
C ASP A 134 25.15 35.45 11.72
N PRO A 135 24.17 36.18 11.16
CA PRO A 135 24.38 37.55 10.70
C PRO A 135 24.66 38.56 11.82
N TRP A 136 24.43 38.18 13.08
CA TRP A 136 24.77 39.00 14.25
C TRP A 136 26.24 38.86 14.64
N LYS A 137 26.86 37.71 14.36
CA LYS A 137 28.28 37.46 14.62
C LYS A 137 29.15 37.66 13.37
N GLY A 138 28.64 37.23 12.22
CA GLY A 138 29.26 37.33 10.91
C GLY A 138 28.82 36.19 9.98
N CYS A 139 28.56 36.52 8.73
CA CYS A 139 28.30 35.58 7.65
C CYS A 139 29.63 35.18 7.01
N LEU A 140 30.31 34.24 7.65
CA LEU A 140 31.70 33.89 7.33
C LEU A 140 31.81 32.83 6.24
N THR A 141 30.75 32.07 5.99
CA THR A 141 30.74 30.97 5.03
C THR A 141 30.18 31.46 3.71
N LYS A 142 30.95 31.37 2.63
CA LYS A 142 30.43 31.59 1.27
C LYS A 142 29.55 30.43 0.86
N THR A 143 28.56 30.67 0.01
CA THR A 143 27.66 29.63 -0.50
C THR A 143 27.49 29.71 -2.01
N VAL A 144 27.18 28.56 -2.59
CA VAL A 144 26.66 28.42 -3.95
C VAL A 144 25.29 27.77 -3.88
N LYS A 145 24.45 28.00 -4.90
CA LYS A 145 23.06 27.53 -4.88
C LYS A 145 22.63 26.96 -6.22
N SER A 146 21.76 25.96 -6.16
CA SER A 146 21.02 25.42 -7.28
C SER A 146 19.53 25.58 -7.00
N CYS A 147 18.75 25.92 -8.02
CA CYS A 147 17.36 26.29 -7.88
C CYS A 147 16.49 25.73 -9.00
N MET A 148 15.20 25.56 -8.73
CA MET A 148 14.15 25.41 -9.73
C MET A 148 13.00 26.37 -9.44
N SER A 149 12.31 26.84 -10.48
CA SER A 149 11.19 27.77 -10.34
C SER A 149 10.25 27.74 -11.55
N GLY A 150 8.94 27.99 -11.34
CA GLY A 150 7.99 28.14 -12.45
C GLY A 150 7.65 26.80 -13.14
N ASP A 151 7.55 26.81 -14.47
CA ASP A 151 7.24 25.67 -15.34
C ASP A 151 8.44 24.82 -15.78
N PRO A 152 8.92 23.97 -14.88
CA PRO A 152 10.02 24.32 -14.00
C PRO A 152 11.33 24.60 -14.78
N HIS A 153 11.88 25.78 -14.53
CA HIS A 153 13.22 26.18 -14.95
C HIS A 153 14.23 25.89 -13.85
N TYR A 154 15.26 25.10 -14.16
CA TYR A 154 16.31 24.65 -13.26
C TYR A 154 17.58 25.48 -13.47
N THR A 155 18.41 25.57 -12.44
CA THR A 155 19.76 26.15 -12.48
C THR A 155 20.67 25.32 -11.59
N THR A 156 21.74 24.79 -12.16
CA THR A 156 22.73 23.96 -11.44
C THR A 156 23.66 24.79 -10.55
N PHE A 157 24.50 24.14 -9.75
CA PHE A 157 25.50 24.83 -8.92
C PHE A 157 26.54 25.61 -9.73
N ASP A 158 26.86 25.16 -10.94
CA ASP A 158 27.79 25.84 -11.85
C ASP A 158 27.07 26.86 -12.78
N GLY A 159 25.77 27.07 -12.55
CA GLY A 159 24.96 28.12 -13.20
C GLY A 159 24.31 27.72 -14.52
N GLN A 160 24.30 26.43 -14.87
CA GLN A 160 23.66 25.92 -16.07
C GLN A 160 22.14 25.92 -15.93
N GLY A 161 21.45 26.67 -16.80
CA GLY A 161 19.98 26.71 -16.84
C GLY A 161 19.39 25.63 -17.75
N PHE A 162 18.27 25.00 -17.38
CA PHE A 162 17.55 24.05 -18.27
C PHE A 162 16.10 23.84 -17.82
N ASP A 163 15.29 23.18 -18.66
CA ASP A 163 13.89 22.84 -18.36
C ASP A 163 13.73 21.31 -18.23
N TYR A 164 12.91 20.85 -17.29
CA TYR A 164 12.54 19.44 -17.14
C TYR A 164 11.09 19.30 -16.67
N MET A 165 10.25 18.60 -17.45
CA MET A 165 8.80 18.58 -17.27
C MET A 165 8.24 17.30 -16.62
N GLY A 166 9.09 16.31 -16.29
CA GLY A 166 8.64 15.05 -15.69
C GLY A 166 7.91 15.23 -14.36
N THR A 167 6.91 14.38 -14.09
CA THR A 167 6.07 14.42 -12.87
C THR A 167 6.40 13.33 -11.86
N CYS A 168 7.28 12.40 -12.22
CA CYS A 168 7.77 11.39 -11.31
C CYS A 168 8.64 12.05 -10.22
N PRO A 169 8.68 11.51 -8.99
CA PRO A 169 9.68 11.93 -8.02
C PRO A 169 11.10 11.73 -8.57
N TYR A 170 11.97 12.71 -8.36
CA TYR A 170 13.34 12.68 -8.84
C TYR A 170 14.31 13.19 -7.76
N ILE A 171 15.57 12.83 -7.93
CA ILE A 171 16.66 13.28 -7.08
C ILE A 171 17.14 14.65 -7.57
N PHE A 172 16.93 15.69 -6.76
CA PHE A 172 17.40 17.03 -7.08
C PHE A 172 18.89 17.17 -6.77
N VAL A 173 19.33 16.76 -5.58
CA VAL A 173 20.77 16.68 -5.26
C VAL A 173 21.04 15.64 -4.18
N GLU A 174 22.09 14.85 -4.36
CA GLU A 174 22.65 13.97 -3.33
C GLU A 174 24.14 13.65 -3.61
N PRO A 175 24.87 13.08 -2.64
CA PRO A 175 26.21 12.56 -2.85
C PRO A 175 26.23 11.39 -3.84
N CYS A 176 27.05 11.48 -4.90
CA CYS A 176 27.13 10.44 -5.93
C CYS A 176 27.54 9.06 -5.37
N ASN A 177 28.43 9.05 -4.36
CA ASN A 177 29.03 7.83 -3.80
C ASN A 177 28.53 7.52 -2.38
N ALA A 178 27.31 7.98 -2.04
CA ALA A 178 26.66 7.81 -0.72
C ALA A 178 27.45 8.34 0.50
N THR A 179 28.60 8.97 0.29
CA THR A 179 29.48 9.51 1.33
C THR A 179 30.03 10.85 0.87
N LEU A 180 30.21 11.78 1.81
CA LEU A 180 30.84 13.06 1.57
C LEU A 180 32.16 13.18 2.33
N PRO A 181 33.12 13.97 1.82
CA PRO A 181 34.30 14.33 2.57
C PRO A 181 33.92 15.03 3.89
N LYS A 182 34.59 14.63 4.99
CA LYS A 182 34.42 15.30 6.29
C LYS A 182 34.73 16.80 6.15
N PRO A 183 33.98 17.68 6.85
CA PRO A 183 33.05 17.39 7.94
C PRO A 183 31.62 17.02 7.52
N TYR A 184 31.29 17.02 6.23
CA TYR A 184 29.90 16.91 5.76
C TYR A 184 29.31 15.50 5.93
N ASN A 185 28.08 15.47 6.42
CA ASN A 185 27.26 14.26 6.52
C ASN A 185 26.44 14.08 5.24
N TYR A 186 26.02 12.83 4.98
CA TYR A 186 25.12 12.54 3.87
C TYR A 186 23.83 13.37 3.98
N PHE A 187 23.41 13.93 2.86
CA PHE A 187 22.12 14.56 2.69
C PHE A 187 21.55 14.19 1.33
N SER A 188 20.22 14.18 1.19
CA SER A 188 19.58 14.02 -0.11
C SER A 188 18.38 14.96 -0.18
N VAL A 189 18.18 15.59 -1.32
CA VAL A 189 17.02 16.43 -1.61
C VAL A 189 16.36 15.85 -2.85
N LYS A 190 15.12 15.40 -2.67
CA LYS A 190 14.27 14.87 -3.73
C LYS A 190 13.09 15.81 -3.91
N ALA A 191 12.55 15.85 -5.11
CA ALA A 191 11.40 16.68 -5.42
C ALA A 191 10.45 15.93 -6.35
N LYS A 192 9.19 16.33 -6.31
CA LYS A 192 8.16 15.80 -7.20
C LYS A 192 7.40 16.97 -7.84
N ASN A 193 7.31 16.93 -9.16
CA ASN A 193 6.49 17.87 -9.90
C ASN A 193 5.09 17.30 -10.14
N GLU A 194 4.11 18.17 -10.28
CA GLU A 194 2.77 17.79 -10.73
C GLU A 194 2.35 18.65 -11.91
N GLN A 195 1.65 18.03 -12.87
CA GLN A 195 1.01 18.74 -13.96
C GLN A 195 0.01 19.77 -13.42
N SER A 196 -0.05 20.93 -14.06
CA SER A 196 -1.02 21.97 -13.69
C SER A 196 -2.49 21.50 -13.86
N TYR A 197 -2.73 20.58 -14.80
CA TYR A 197 -3.99 19.87 -15.03
C TYR A 197 -3.70 18.61 -15.88
N PRO A 198 -4.59 17.59 -15.93
CA PRO A 198 -4.29 16.28 -16.52
C PRO A 198 -3.84 16.24 -18.00
N SER A 199 -4.08 17.30 -18.76
CA SER A 199 -3.67 17.44 -20.16
C SER A 199 -2.62 18.54 -20.37
N SER A 200 -1.98 18.99 -19.29
CA SER A 200 -0.98 20.06 -19.33
C SER A 200 0.38 19.51 -19.77
N HIS A 201 1.07 20.26 -20.61
CA HIS A 201 2.48 20.00 -20.98
C HIS A 201 3.45 20.68 -20.01
N VAL A 202 2.94 21.20 -18.90
CA VAL A 202 3.67 21.97 -17.89
C VAL A 202 3.47 21.30 -16.54
N SER A 203 4.57 20.99 -15.88
CA SER A 203 4.61 20.56 -14.49
C SER A 203 5.30 21.60 -13.61
N THR A 204 5.06 21.51 -12.31
CA THR A 204 5.62 22.45 -11.32
C THR A 204 5.95 21.69 -10.06
N VAL A 205 7.01 22.08 -9.34
CA VAL A 205 7.38 21.42 -8.08
C VAL A 205 6.28 21.60 -7.04
N ARG A 206 5.82 20.47 -6.47
CA ARG A 206 4.74 20.42 -5.48
C ARG A 206 5.12 19.84 -4.14
N GLU A 207 6.13 19.00 -4.12
CA GLU A 207 6.57 18.30 -2.91
C GLU A 207 8.09 18.20 -2.90
N VAL A 208 8.67 18.26 -1.70
CA VAL A 208 10.11 18.08 -1.46
C VAL A 208 10.32 17.11 -0.31
N GLU A 209 11.29 16.22 -0.45
CA GLU A 209 11.74 15.32 0.62
C GLU A 209 13.23 15.55 0.86
N VAL A 210 13.59 15.79 2.12
CA VAL A 210 14.96 16.12 2.54
C VAL A 210 15.41 15.13 3.59
N LEU A 211 16.46 14.37 3.29
CA LEU A 211 17.11 13.48 4.24
C LEU A 211 18.36 14.15 4.81
N MET A 212 18.39 14.39 6.12
CA MET A 212 19.54 14.94 6.84
C MET A 212 19.63 14.32 8.24
N TYR A 213 20.83 13.89 8.67
CA TYR A 213 21.04 13.30 10.01
C TYR A 213 20.10 12.11 10.33
N GLY A 214 19.72 11.35 9.30
CA GLY A 214 18.78 10.22 9.41
C GLY A 214 17.33 10.63 9.67
N GLN A 215 17.01 11.92 9.53
CA GLN A 215 15.63 12.43 9.54
C GLN A 215 15.19 12.68 8.11
N GLU A 216 14.05 12.11 7.74
CA GLU A 216 13.38 12.32 6.46
C GLU A 216 12.29 13.38 6.64
N LEU A 217 12.49 14.56 6.08
CA LEU A 217 11.58 15.70 6.16
C LEU A 217 10.88 15.89 4.82
N HIS A 218 9.60 15.56 4.75
CA HIS A 218 8.76 15.74 3.56
C HIS A 218 7.85 16.95 3.72
N VAL A 219 7.74 17.78 2.70
CA VAL A 219 6.92 18.99 2.69
C VAL A 219 6.11 19.07 1.41
N ASP A 220 4.79 19.22 1.55
CA ASP A 220 3.86 19.40 0.42
C ASP A 220 3.56 20.89 0.13
N CYS A 221 2.87 21.18 -0.98
CA CYS A 221 2.43 22.54 -1.34
C CYS A 221 1.38 23.15 -0.40
N LYS A 222 0.81 22.38 0.53
CA LYS A 222 -0.01 22.90 1.64
C LYS A 222 0.85 23.22 2.87
N TYR A 223 2.16 23.06 2.75
CA TYR A 223 3.16 23.25 3.79
C TYR A 223 2.96 22.33 5.00
N ASN A 224 2.34 21.17 4.81
CA ASN A 224 2.38 20.11 5.82
C ASN A 224 3.79 19.55 5.87
N LEU A 225 4.39 19.50 7.06
CA LEU A 225 5.65 18.81 7.31
C LEU A 225 5.36 17.40 7.78
N PHE A 226 6.04 16.41 7.21
CA PHE A 226 6.08 15.04 7.69
C PHE A 226 7.53 14.71 8.03
N VAL A 227 7.76 14.19 9.23
CA VAL A 227 9.09 13.75 9.68
C VAL A 227 9.03 12.23 9.85
N ASN A 228 9.80 11.50 9.06
CA ASN A 228 9.81 10.03 9.00
C ASN A 228 8.40 9.45 8.81
N GLY A 229 7.62 10.05 7.89
CA GLY A 229 6.23 9.68 7.63
C GLY A 229 5.20 10.17 8.64
N ILE A 230 5.59 10.90 9.69
CA ILE A 230 4.68 11.40 10.73
C ILE A 230 4.40 12.88 10.54
N LYS A 231 3.12 13.25 10.47
CA LYS A 231 2.69 14.64 10.38
C LYS A 231 3.16 15.43 11.61
N THR A 232 3.98 16.44 11.35
CA THR A 232 4.70 17.22 12.38
C THR A 232 4.48 18.71 12.14
N LYS A 233 4.47 19.51 13.22
CA LYS A 233 4.31 20.96 13.14
C LYS A 233 5.65 21.69 13.07
N MET A 234 5.66 22.85 12.43
CA MET A 234 6.80 23.76 12.40
C MET A 234 6.66 24.85 13.48
N PRO A 235 7.76 25.32 14.10
CA PRO A 235 9.13 24.90 13.87
C PRO A 235 9.43 23.51 14.45
N PHE A 236 10.28 22.76 13.75
CA PHE A 236 10.79 21.45 14.17
C PHE A 236 12.30 21.54 14.40
N TYR A 237 12.79 20.90 15.45
CA TYR A 237 14.22 20.85 15.80
C TYR A 237 14.66 19.44 16.15
N TYR A 238 15.73 18.95 15.52
CA TYR A 238 16.33 17.67 15.82
C TYR A 238 17.80 17.82 16.26
N PRO A 239 18.24 17.20 17.38
CA PRO A 239 17.43 16.47 18.36
C PRO A 239 16.59 17.36 19.29
N ASN A 240 16.92 18.66 19.39
CA ASN A 240 16.16 19.67 20.15
C ASN A 240 16.62 21.08 19.77
N LYS A 241 15.85 22.10 20.19
CA LYS A 241 16.08 23.52 19.88
C LYS A 241 17.47 24.05 20.26
N ASP A 242 18.01 23.67 21.42
CA ASP A 242 19.29 24.20 21.91
C ASP A 242 20.51 23.60 21.20
N LYS A 243 20.37 22.42 20.61
CA LYS A 243 21.43 21.68 19.90
C LYS A 243 20.96 21.16 18.55
N ALA A 244 20.18 21.96 17.82
CA ALA A 244 19.58 21.53 16.57
C ALA A 244 20.66 21.25 15.52
N ALA A 245 20.80 19.98 15.13
CA ALA A 245 21.57 19.55 13.96
C ALA A 245 20.77 19.78 12.67
N VAL A 246 19.44 19.64 12.73
CA VAL A 246 18.50 19.99 11.66
C VAL A 246 17.35 20.78 12.25
N SER A 247 16.89 21.78 11.52
CA SER A 247 15.67 22.53 11.84
C SER A 247 14.81 22.69 10.59
N ALA A 248 13.49 22.67 10.75
CA ALA A 248 12.54 23.04 9.71
C ALA A 248 11.65 24.17 10.24
N THR A 249 11.60 25.28 9.51
CA THR A 249 10.83 26.46 9.89
C THR A 249 9.94 26.91 8.75
N TYR A 250 8.78 27.47 9.08
CA TYR A 250 7.85 28.06 8.12
C TYR A 250 7.70 29.54 8.40
N ASP A 251 7.94 30.37 7.39
CA ASP A 251 7.68 31.81 7.41
C ASP A 251 7.11 32.25 6.05
N LYS A 252 5.91 32.85 6.06
CA LYS A 252 5.23 33.46 4.90
C LYS A 252 5.31 32.65 3.60
N GLY A 253 4.76 31.44 3.61
CA GLY A 253 4.76 30.57 2.42
C GLY A 253 6.12 29.96 2.08
N THR A 254 7.12 30.11 2.96
CA THR A 254 8.46 29.57 2.78
C THR A 254 8.77 28.56 3.86
N VAL A 255 9.11 27.34 3.45
CA VAL A 255 9.71 26.35 4.34
C VAL A 255 11.22 26.38 4.16
N THR A 256 11.95 26.52 5.27
CA THR A 256 13.41 26.46 5.30
C THR A 256 13.84 25.29 6.17
N ILE A 257 14.53 24.33 5.56
CA ILE A 257 15.20 23.22 6.24
C ILE A 257 16.69 23.53 6.26
N LEU A 258 17.26 23.69 7.46
CA LEU A 258 18.65 24.09 7.66
C LEU A 258 19.34 23.11 8.60
N ASN A 259 20.55 22.69 8.23
CA ASN A 259 21.42 21.94 9.13
C ASN A 259 22.56 22.78 9.72
N ASP A 260 23.21 22.24 10.75
CA ASP A 260 24.36 22.85 11.41
C ASP A 260 25.63 22.96 10.53
N GLN A 261 25.64 22.30 9.37
CA GLN A 261 26.68 22.36 8.34
C GLN A 261 26.40 23.41 7.26
N GLN A 262 25.40 24.26 7.49
CA GLN A 262 24.99 25.34 6.59
C GLN A 262 24.46 24.87 5.22
N ILE A 263 23.98 23.64 5.11
CA ILE A 263 23.18 23.19 3.96
C ILE A 263 21.75 23.63 4.20
N ARG A 264 21.22 24.45 3.28
CA ARG A 264 19.91 25.08 3.39
C ARG A 264 19.05 24.67 2.21
N VAL A 265 17.89 24.08 2.50
CA VAL A 265 16.84 23.82 1.52
C VAL A 265 15.71 24.81 1.75
N THR A 266 15.36 25.56 0.71
CA THR A 266 14.25 26.52 0.73
C THR A 266 13.20 26.04 -0.24
N PHE A 267 12.01 25.75 0.26
CA PHE A 267 10.90 25.28 -0.53
C PHE A 267 9.70 26.22 -0.40
N GLN A 268 9.11 26.51 -1.53
CA GLN A 268 7.81 27.15 -1.66
C GLN A 268 7.07 26.40 -2.77
N CYS A 269 5.75 26.48 -2.76
CA CYS A 269 5.03 25.95 -3.91
C CYS A 269 5.57 26.63 -5.19
N TYR A 270 5.90 25.86 -6.23
CA TYR A 270 6.54 26.34 -7.47
C TYR A 270 8.01 26.79 -7.39
N TYR A 271 8.70 26.64 -6.25
CA TYR A 271 10.09 27.08 -6.09
C TYR A 271 10.87 26.20 -5.09
N LEU A 272 12.00 25.66 -5.51
CA LEU A 272 12.92 24.92 -4.63
C LEU A 272 14.35 25.40 -4.87
N CYS A 273 15.09 25.69 -3.80
CA CYS A 273 16.52 25.97 -3.87
C CYS A 273 17.29 25.21 -2.80
N VAL A 274 18.48 24.76 -3.16
CA VAL A 274 19.45 24.17 -2.25
C VAL A 274 20.71 25.02 -2.26
N GLU A 275 21.08 25.55 -1.10
CA GLU A 275 22.31 26.30 -0.89
C GLU A 275 23.30 25.44 -0.10
N ILE A 276 24.54 25.40 -0.57
CA ILE A 276 25.62 24.63 0.05
C ILE A 276 26.85 25.52 0.28
N PRO A 277 27.69 25.23 1.28
CA PRO A 277 28.95 25.95 1.47
C PRO A 277 29.88 25.88 0.27
N ASP A 278 30.49 27.01 -0.08
CA ASP A 278 31.48 27.16 -1.16
C ASP A 278 32.86 26.62 -0.71
N GLU A 279 32.91 25.31 -0.40
CA GLU A 279 34.08 24.63 0.18
C GLU A 279 34.56 23.47 -0.71
N ALA A 280 35.87 23.19 -0.69
CA ALA A 280 36.49 22.16 -1.53
C ALA A 280 35.94 20.74 -1.28
N ALA A 281 35.42 20.47 -0.08
CA ALA A 281 34.82 19.18 0.29
C ALA A 281 33.52 18.88 -0.47
N LEU A 282 32.85 19.89 -1.02
CA LEU A 282 31.63 19.77 -1.81
C LEU A 282 31.87 20.03 -3.31
N GLN A 283 33.14 20.10 -3.72
CA GLN A 283 33.55 20.39 -5.08
C GLN A 283 34.13 19.15 -5.75
N GLY A 284 33.70 18.88 -6.98
CA GLY A 284 34.25 17.85 -7.86
C GLY A 284 33.19 17.17 -8.72
N PRO A 285 33.61 16.50 -9.81
CA PRO A 285 32.70 15.93 -10.80
C PRO A 285 31.90 14.73 -10.29
N ASP A 286 32.39 14.06 -9.25
CA ASP A 286 31.80 12.85 -8.67
C ASP A 286 31.41 13.03 -7.18
N VAL A 287 31.26 14.28 -6.71
CA VAL A 287 30.91 14.58 -5.32
C VAL A 287 29.40 14.70 -5.14
N LEU A 288 28.75 15.60 -5.89
CA LEU A 288 27.32 15.80 -5.90
C LEU A 288 26.73 15.42 -7.27
N CYS A 289 25.55 14.80 -7.22
CA CYS A 289 24.81 14.29 -8.36
C CYS A 289 23.32 14.65 -8.21
N GLY A 290 22.58 14.64 -9.32
CA GLY A 290 21.18 15.02 -9.36
C GLY A 290 20.93 16.16 -10.35
N LEU A 291 19.69 16.59 -10.45
CA LEU A 291 19.30 17.69 -11.36
C LEU A 291 19.95 19.04 -11.04
N ALA A 292 20.48 19.20 -9.83
CA ALA A 292 21.28 20.35 -9.43
C ALA A 292 22.68 20.40 -10.07
N GLY A 293 23.04 19.40 -10.88
CA GLY A 293 24.35 19.26 -11.48
C GLY A 293 25.41 18.82 -10.46
N ASN A 294 26.65 18.75 -10.93
CA ASN A 294 27.79 18.61 -10.04
C ASN A 294 28.27 20.03 -9.66
N ARG A 295 29.47 20.11 -9.09
CA ARG A 295 30.09 21.41 -8.80
C ARG A 295 31.57 21.31 -9.06
N ASP A 296 31.97 21.47 -10.30
CA ASP A 296 33.38 21.45 -10.70
C ASP A 296 33.80 22.68 -11.50
N PHE A 297 32.90 23.68 -11.58
CA PHE A 297 33.02 24.92 -12.35
C PHE A 297 32.95 24.70 -13.87
N ASP A 298 32.39 23.58 -14.34
CA ASP A 298 32.20 23.26 -15.75
C ASP A 298 30.75 22.89 -16.08
N CYS A 299 29.94 23.91 -16.38
CA CYS A 299 28.55 23.81 -16.85
C CYS A 299 28.28 22.74 -17.93
N ARG A 300 29.30 22.35 -18.73
CA ARG A 300 29.13 21.45 -19.88
C ARG A 300 28.94 20.00 -19.44
N ASN A 301 29.35 19.66 -18.22
CA ASN A 301 29.26 18.31 -17.68
C ASN A 301 28.20 18.17 -16.58
N ASP A 302 27.47 19.24 -16.27
CA ASP A 302 26.38 19.26 -15.30
C ASP A 302 25.28 18.24 -15.62
N PHE A 303 25.07 17.96 -16.92
CA PHE A 303 24.12 16.96 -17.40
C PHE A 303 24.68 15.53 -17.32
N ARG A 304 25.29 15.19 -16.19
CA ARG A 304 25.81 13.85 -15.90
C ARG A 304 24.65 12.96 -15.48
N LYS A 305 24.40 11.89 -16.24
CA LYS A 305 23.37 10.90 -15.95
C LYS A 305 23.66 10.18 -14.63
N LYS A 306 22.62 9.56 -14.05
CA LYS A 306 22.74 8.78 -12.80
C LYS A 306 23.75 7.62 -12.88
N ASP A 307 23.99 7.07 -14.08
CA ASP A 307 25.01 6.02 -14.32
C ASP A 307 26.46 6.57 -14.41
N GLY A 308 26.62 7.89 -14.30
CA GLY A 308 27.88 8.61 -14.36
C GLY A 308 28.33 9.01 -15.76
N SER A 309 27.59 8.63 -16.81
CA SER A 309 27.90 9.06 -18.17
C SER A 309 27.52 10.52 -18.39
N ILE A 310 28.34 11.23 -19.18
CA ILE A 310 28.06 12.58 -19.64
C ILE A 310 27.70 12.48 -21.12
N TYR A 311 26.78 13.32 -21.57
CA TYR A 311 26.40 13.32 -22.97
C TYR A 311 27.49 13.89 -23.89
N GLU A 312 27.71 13.20 -25.02
CA GLU A 312 28.62 13.66 -26.06
C GLU A 312 27.98 14.76 -26.91
N GLY A 313 28.69 15.88 -27.10
CA GLY A 313 28.27 16.97 -28.01
C GLY A 313 27.96 18.32 -27.36
N ILE A 314 27.89 18.41 -26.02
CA ILE A 314 27.77 19.69 -25.33
C ILE A 314 29.11 20.42 -25.38
N THR A 315 29.22 21.38 -26.30
CA THR A 315 30.45 22.16 -26.52
C THR A 315 30.43 23.52 -25.81
N SER A 316 29.28 23.93 -25.27
CA SER A 316 29.05 25.24 -24.64
C SER A 316 27.86 25.19 -23.69
N CYS A 317 27.85 26.03 -22.64
CA CYS A 317 26.75 26.18 -21.67
C CYS A 317 25.41 26.66 -22.29
N TYR A 318 25.34 26.85 -23.61
CA TYR A 318 24.21 27.48 -24.31
C TYR A 318 23.71 26.67 -25.51
N ASN A 319 24.20 25.45 -25.71
CA ASN A 319 23.91 24.67 -26.92
C ASN A 319 23.46 23.23 -26.59
N TYR A 320 22.20 23.10 -26.16
CA TYR A 320 21.51 21.83 -25.92
C TYR A 320 20.03 21.95 -26.33
N GLY A 321 19.44 20.84 -26.79
CA GLY A 321 18.03 20.76 -27.16
C GLY A 321 17.14 20.38 -25.97
N ARG A 322 15.82 20.66 -26.05
CA ARG A 322 14.86 20.28 -25.00
C ARG A 322 14.75 18.76 -24.81
N GLU A 323 14.77 17.98 -25.89
CA GLU A 323 14.68 16.51 -25.85
C GLU A 323 15.77 15.88 -24.95
N PHE A 324 16.94 16.52 -24.92
CA PHE A 324 18.08 16.10 -24.13
C PHE A 324 17.86 16.32 -22.62
N THR A 325 17.28 17.46 -22.24
CA THR A 325 17.11 17.81 -20.82
C THR A 325 16.01 16.97 -20.17
N GLU A 326 15.03 16.53 -20.97
CA GLU A 326 14.01 15.57 -20.54
C GLU A 326 14.59 14.17 -20.30
N GLU A 327 15.41 13.64 -21.20
CA GLU A 327 16.07 12.34 -20.99
C GLU A 327 17.02 12.39 -19.78
N TYR A 328 17.79 13.48 -19.65
CA TYR A 328 18.66 13.71 -18.49
C TYR A 328 17.86 13.66 -17.18
N GLY A 329 16.74 14.39 -17.12
CA GLY A 329 15.87 14.43 -15.95
C GLY A 329 15.30 13.06 -15.60
N ASP A 330 14.88 12.31 -16.62
CA ASP A 330 14.32 10.96 -16.45
C ASP A 330 15.33 9.96 -15.85
N THR A 331 16.63 10.18 -16.00
CA THR A 331 17.64 9.30 -15.37
C THR A 331 17.68 9.39 -13.84
N TYR A 332 17.15 10.47 -13.26
CA TYR A 332 17.12 10.72 -11.81
C TYR A 332 15.80 10.39 -11.15
N ILE A 333 14.85 9.79 -11.88
CA ILE A 333 13.59 9.28 -11.31
C ILE A 333 13.90 8.28 -10.18
N THR A 334 13.14 8.38 -9.09
CA THR A 334 13.26 7.51 -7.92
C THR A 334 11.91 7.03 -7.43
N GLY A 335 11.86 5.76 -6.99
CA GLY A 335 10.71 5.19 -6.29
C GLY A 335 10.79 5.33 -4.77
N ASP A 336 11.94 5.78 -4.26
CA ASP A 336 12.17 6.08 -2.84
C ASP A 336 11.71 7.51 -2.55
N PHE A 337 10.42 7.69 -2.30
CA PHE A 337 9.78 8.97 -2.02
C PHE A 337 8.48 8.71 -1.24
N LEU A 338 8.21 9.50 -0.20
CA LEU A 338 7.04 9.31 0.66
C LEU A 338 5.73 9.44 -0.12
N LEU A 339 4.91 8.38 -0.08
CA LEU A 339 3.60 8.34 -0.74
C LEU A 339 2.49 8.79 0.21
N LEU A 340 2.17 10.09 0.20
CA LEU A 340 1.12 10.66 1.06
C LEU A 340 -0.32 10.39 0.59
N THR A 341 -0.53 9.90 -0.64
CA THR A 341 -1.87 9.71 -1.23
C THR A 341 -2.11 8.26 -1.66
N GLN A 342 -3.31 7.74 -1.39
CA GLN A 342 -3.71 6.36 -1.76
C GLN A 342 -3.87 6.16 -3.27
N LYS A 343 -3.97 7.24 -4.04
CA LYS A 343 -3.99 7.26 -5.51
C LYS A 343 -3.08 8.38 -6.01
N PRO A 344 -1.75 8.16 -6.04
CA PRO A 344 -0.86 9.14 -6.64
C PRO A 344 -1.24 9.35 -8.10
N GLY A 345 -1.09 10.59 -8.59
CA GLY A 345 -1.23 10.88 -10.01
C GLY A 345 -0.29 10.01 -10.85
N GLN A 346 -0.61 9.81 -12.13
CA GLN A 346 0.26 9.04 -13.02
C GLN A 346 1.64 9.72 -13.09
N CYS A 347 2.69 8.95 -12.80
CA CYS A 347 4.07 9.36 -13.03
C CYS A 347 4.32 9.34 -14.54
N LEU A 348 4.60 10.52 -15.08
CA LEU A 348 4.88 10.77 -16.48
C LEU A 348 6.32 11.22 -16.61
N THR A 349 7.05 10.62 -17.53
CA THR A 349 8.43 11.03 -17.80
C THR A 349 8.46 12.36 -18.55
N GLY A 350 9.59 13.06 -18.52
CA GLY A 350 9.77 14.34 -19.22
C GLY A 350 9.47 14.23 -20.71
N ALA A 351 9.91 13.13 -21.34
CA ALA A 351 9.63 12.83 -22.75
C ALA A 351 8.13 12.63 -23.04
N GLU A 352 7.38 12.06 -22.09
CA GLU A 352 5.93 11.84 -22.23
C GLU A 352 5.14 13.15 -22.12
N VAL A 353 5.56 14.04 -21.22
CA VAL A 353 4.91 15.35 -21.01
C VAL A 353 5.14 16.30 -22.21
N THR A 354 6.32 16.24 -22.83
CA THR A 354 6.76 17.18 -23.88
C THR A 354 6.35 16.83 -25.31
N ASN A 355 5.68 15.70 -25.55
CA ASN A 355 5.29 15.24 -26.90
C ASN A 355 4.13 16.06 -27.55
N GLY A 356 3.89 17.29 -27.09
CA GLY A 356 2.88 18.22 -27.61
C GLY A 356 3.48 19.59 -27.93
N SER A 357 3.01 20.22 -29.01
CA SER A 357 3.44 21.58 -29.40
C SER A 357 2.73 22.64 -28.55
N ILE A 358 3.52 23.51 -27.92
CA ILE A 358 3.04 24.76 -27.31
C ILE A 358 2.61 25.71 -28.45
N ILE A 359 1.34 26.08 -28.49
CA ILE A 359 0.81 27.10 -29.41
C ILE A 359 0.38 28.30 -28.58
N CYS A 360 1.26 29.28 -28.43
CA CYS A 360 0.93 30.55 -27.79
C CYS A 360 1.70 31.73 -28.40
N GLU A 361 1.14 32.94 -28.30
CA GLU A 361 1.71 34.16 -28.87
C GLU A 361 2.74 34.78 -27.90
N LEU A 362 3.97 34.26 -27.94
CA LEU A 362 5.05 34.64 -27.01
C LEU A 362 5.34 36.15 -26.99
N ALA A 363 5.07 36.87 -28.09
CA ALA A 363 5.24 38.32 -28.15
C ALA A 363 4.29 39.07 -27.19
N GLU A 364 3.05 38.62 -27.05
CA GLU A 364 2.06 39.24 -26.15
C GLU A 364 2.42 38.97 -24.68
N ALA A 365 2.82 37.73 -24.36
CA ALA A 365 3.25 37.36 -23.02
C ALA A 365 4.51 38.11 -22.60
N LYS A 366 5.51 38.21 -23.50
CA LYS A 366 6.73 38.99 -23.30
C LYS A 366 6.45 40.46 -23.02
N ALA A 367 5.43 41.04 -23.64
CA ALA A 367 5.02 42.43 -23.39
C ALA A 367 4.46 42.62 -21.97
N LYS A 368 3.67 41.67 -21.47
CA LYS A 368 3.11 41.71 -20.10
C LYS A 368 4.19 41.58 -19.02
N CYS A 369 5.28 40.88 -19.30
CA CYS A 369 6.38 40.64 -18.37
C CYS A 369 7.51 41.70 -18.40
N LEU A 370 7.44 42.68 -19.31
CA LEU A 370 8.43 43.77 -19.41
C LEU A 370 8.77 44.50 -18.09
N PRO A 371 7.84 44.70 -17.13
CA PRO A 371 8.15 45.34 -15.85
C PRO A 371 9.28 44.65 -15.06
N ILE A 372 9.43 43.33 -15.18
CA ILE A 372 10.54 42.59 -14.57
C ILE A 372 11.86 43.03 -15.22
N LEU A 373 11.91 43.04 -16.55
CA LEU A 373 13.12 43.40 -17.31
C LEU A 373 13.52 44.87 -17.12
N ASP A 374 12.55 45.78 -16.95
CA ASP A 374 12.80 47.20 -16.71
C ASP A 374 13.49 47.48 -15.35
N ALA A 375 13.45 46.52 -14.41
CA ALA A 375 14.22 46.60 -13.17
C ALA A 375 15.74 46.70 -13.43
N ILE A 376 16.27 46.10 -14.52
CA ILE A 376 17.69 46.23 -14.90
C ILE A 376 18.07 47.71 -15.11
N LYS A 377 17.14 48.48 -15.66
CA LYS A 377 17.31 49.92 -15.95
C LYS A 377 17.05 50.78 -14.71
N GLY A 378 16.56 50.20 -13.61
CA GLY A 378 16.14 50.92 -12.41
C GLY A 378 14.84 51.69 -12.59
N ASN A 379 13.93 51.20 -13.43
CA ASN A 379 12.64 51.84 -13.74
C ASN A 379 11.45 50.97 -13.30
N GLY A 380 10.27 51.59 -13.18
CA GLY A 380 9.02 50.91 -12.86
C GLY A 380 8.89 50.48 -11.39
N VAL A 381 7.83 49.71 -11.08
CA VAL A 381 7.54 49.26 -9.71
C VAL A 381 8.63 48.36 -9.10
N PHE A 382 9.43 47.71 -9.95
CA PHE A 382 10.53 46.85 -9.53
C PHE A 382 11.90 47.53 -9.65
N ALA A 383 11.96 48.86 -9.80
CA ALA A 383 13.21 49.61 -9.89
C ALA A 383 14.20 49.29 -8.76
N ALA A 384 13.69 49.08 -7.54
CA ALA A 384 14.47 48.76 -6.36
C ALA A 384 15.15 47.37 -6.44
N CYS A 385 14.71 46.50 -7.37
CA CYS A 385 15.25 45.16 -7.57
C CYS A 385 16.49 45.10 -8.47
N ARG A 386 16.94 46.25 -9.00
CA ARG A 386 18.16 46.36 -9.83
C ARG A 386 19.41 45.68 -9.23
N PRO A 387 19.67 45.74 -7.90
CA PRO A 387 20.81 45.05 -7.28
C PRO A 387 20.83 43.53 -7.41
N LEU A 388 19.72 42.87 -7.80
CA LEU A 388 19.70 41.42 -8.09
C LEU A 388 20.67 41.03 -9.21
N GLY A 389 21.00 41.97 -10.10
CA GLY A 389 21.84 41.72 -11.25
C GLY A 389 21.08 41.20 -12.47
N GLU A 390 21.70 41.37 -13.64
CA GLU A 390 21.07 41.15 -14.93
C GLU A 390 20.68 39.68 -15.19
N ALA A 391 21.48 38.72 -14.72
CA ALA A 391 21.22 37.29 -14.93
C ALA A 391 19.90 36.85 -14.27
N ILE A 392 19.71 37.15 -12.98
CA ILE A 392 18.51 36.77 -12.22
C ILE A 392 17.27 37.46 -12.80
N ILE A 393 17.37 38.74 -13.14
CA ILE A 393 16.23 39.48 -13.68
C ILE A 393 15.83 38.96 -15.07
N LYS A 394 16.78 38.63 -15.94
CA LYS A 394 16.49 38.05 -17.26
C LYS A 394 15.83 36.69 -17.15
N GLN A 395 16.32 35.83 -16.25
CA GLN A 395 15.71 34.53 -16.00
C GLN A 395 14.26 34.70 -15.51
N ALA A 396 14.02 35.54 -14.51
CA ALA A 396 12.65 35.80 -14.02
C ALA A 396 11.73 36.37 -15.13
N TYR A 397 12.27 37.19 -16.03
CA TYR A 397 11.54 37.71 -17.18
C TYR A 397 11.15 36.61 -18.19
N ASP A 398 12.11 35.75 -18.54
CA ASP A 398 11.86 34.65 -19.47
C ASP A 398 10.83 33.68 -18.87
N ASN A 399 10.97 33.30 -17.59
CA ASN A 399 10.01 32.44 -16.88
C ASN A 399 8.59 33.05 -16.91
N CYS A 400 8.46 34.34 -16.56
CA CYS A 400 7.18 35.04 -16.62
C CYS A 400 6.58 35.00 -18.04
N ALA A 401 7.40 35.22 -19.06
CA ALA A 401 6.95 35.25 -20.44
C ALA A 401 6.45 33.87 -20.90
N TYR A 402 7.10 32.79 -20.49
CA TYR A 402 6.66 31.43 -20.79
C TYR A 402 5.40 31.05 -20.01
N ASP A 403 5.38 31.23 -18.69
CA ASP A 403 4.22 30.96 -17.82
C ASP A 403 2.96 31.68 -18.32
N THR A 404 3.09 32.99 -18.59
CA THR A 404 1.98 33.83 -19.06
C THR A 404 1.52 33.45 -20.46
N CYS A 405 2.42 32.91 -21.30
CA CYS A 405 2.10 32.44 -22.65
C CYS A 405 1.24 31.17 -22.61
N GLN A 406 1.55 30.25 -21.69
CA GLN A 406 0.76 29.04 -21.47
C GLN A 406 -0.60 29.35 -20.85
N ASN A 407 -0.61 30.21 -19.84
CA ASN A 407 -1.80 30.57 -19.11
C ASN A 407 -1.69 32.02 -18.63
N SER A 408 -2.51 32.90 -19.21
CA SER A 408 -2.50 34.33 -18.88
C SER A 408 -2.85 34.65 -17.43
N THR A 409 -3.47 33.72 -16.69
CA THR A 409 -3.75 33.87 -15.25
C THR A 409 -2.49 33.77 -14.37
N MET A 410 -1.40 33.18 -14.88
CA MET A 410 -0.14 33.00 -14.15
C MET A 410 0.67 34.30 -14.00
N LEU A 411 0.33 35.36 -14.74
CA LEU A 411 1.07 36.63 -14.70
C LEU A 411 1.26 37.15 -13.26
N CYS A 412 0.18 37.18 -12.47
CA CYS A 412 0.25 37.67 -11.09
C CYS A 412 1.11 36.78 -10.20
N ASP A 413 1.12 35.47 -10.42
CA ASP A 413 1.95 34.53 -9.67
C ASP A 413 3.43 34.71 -10.04
N SER A 414 3.75 34.87 -11.33
CA SER A 414 5.12 35.14 -11.79
C SER A 414 5.64 36.49 -11.29
N LEU A 415 4.79 37.54 -11.27
CA LEU A 415 5.16 38.85 -10.72
C LEU A 415 5.35 38.81 -9.19
N ALA A 416 4.47 38.11 -8.46
CA ALA A 416 4.62 37.90 -7.01
C ALA A 416 5.90 37.12 -6.69
N ASN A 417 6.22 36.11 -7.50
CA ASN A 417 7.46 35.34 -7.38
C ASN A 417 8.69 36.25 -7.54
N PHE A 418 8.70 37.12 -8.55
CA PHE A 418 9.80 38.08 -8.74
C PHE A 418 9.91 39.11 -7.60
N ALA A 419 8.77 39.66 -7.15
CA ALA A 419 8.73 40.57 -6.01
C ALA A 419 9.36 39.95 -4.75
N ARG A 420 9.02 38.69 -4.48
CA ARG A 420 9.58 37.91 -3.37
C ARG A 420 11.06 37.60 -3.54
N ILE A 421 11.52 37.20 -4.74
CA ILE A 421 12.96 37.01 -5.03
C ILE A 421 13.72 38.30 -4.73
N CYS A 422 13.18 39.44 -5.14
CA CYS A 422 13.75 40.75 -4.86
C CYS A 422 13.85 41.02 -3.36
N GLN A 423 12.75 40.87 -2.62
CA GLN A 423 12.71 41.14 -1.18
C GLN A 423 13.58 40.18 -0.34
N ASN A 424 13.75 38.94 -0.80
CA ASN A 424 14.59 37.94 -0.14
C ASN A 424 16.10 38.16 -0.36
N ASN A 425 16.50 38.89 -1.40
CA ASN A 425 17.92 39.15 -1.70
C ASN A 425 18.31 40.61 -1.47
N ILE A 426 17.33 41.52 -1.43
CA ILE A 426 17.50 42.96 -1.19
C ILE A 426 16.54 43.34 -0.06
N PHE A 427 17.09 43.33 1.13
CA PHE A 427 16.31 43.49 2.35
C PHE A 427 15.72 44.91 2.48
N ASP A 428 14.58 45.02 3.17
CA ASP A 428 13.82 46.27 3.37
C ASP A 428 13.39 46.97 2.07
N THR A 429 12.98 46.18 1.09
CA THR A 429 12.48 46.68 -0.20
C THR A 429 10.96 46.57 -0.28
N PRO A 430 10.18 47.57 0.20
CA PRO A 430 8.72 47.55 0.03
C PRO A 430 8.35 47.72 -1.45
N LEU A 431 7.62 46.76 -1.99
CA LEU A 431 7.18 46.76 -3.39
C LEU A 431 5.65 46.87 -3.44
N THR A 432 5.15 47.94 -4.05
CA THR A 432 3.70 48.12 -4.31
C THR A 432 3.45 47.96 -5.80
N TRP A 433 3.12 46.74 -6.23
CA TRP A 433 2.99 46.39 -7.65
C TRP A 433 1.60 45.84 -8.01
N ARG A 434 0.88 45.20 -7.08
CA ARG A 434 -0.38 44.46 -7.33
C ARG A 434 -1.46 45.30 -8.02
N HIS A 435 -1.73 46.50 -7.50
CA HIS A 435 -2.73 47.42 -8.06
C HIS A 435 -2.39 47.86 -9.49
N GLU A 436 -1.10 47.99 -9.86
CA GLU A 436 -0.70 48.42 -11.21
C GLU A 436 -1.03 47.39 -12.29
N PHE A 437 -1.04 46.10 -11.92
CA PHE A 437 -1.28 44.99 -12.84
C PHE A 437 -2.65 44.33 -12.67
N ASN A 438 -3.57 44.95 -11.93
CA ASN A 438 -4.88 44.38 -11.57
C ASN A 438 -4.78 43.00 -10.90
N CYS A 439 -3.68 42.76 -10.16
CA CYS A 439 -3.53 41.54 -9.37
C CYS A 439 -4.30 41.67 -8.07
N SER A 440 -4.90 40.57 -7.61
CA SER A 440 -5.66 40.57 -6.36
C SER A 440 -4.76 40.95 -5.18
N GLU A 441 -5.29 41.80 -4.30
CA GLU A 441 -4.65 42.11 -3.03
C GLU A 441 -4.62 40.86 -2.13
N ILE A 442 -3.65 40.83 -1.21
CA ILE A 442 -3.47 39.68 -0.32
C ILE A 442 -4.61 39.67 0.70
N SER A 443 -5.37 38.57 0.74
CA SER A 443 -6.40 38.38 1.75
C SER A 443 -5.76 38.00 3.09
N CYS A 444 -5.96 38.84 4.11
CA CYS A 444 -5.39 38.63 5.44
C CYS A 444 -6.42 38.10 6.44
N PRO A 445 -5.98 37.26 7.40
CA PRO A 445 -6.85 36.74 8.46
C PRO A 445 -7.35 37.87 9.37
N LEU A 446 -8.38 37.58 10.15
CA LEU A 446 -8.90 38.53 11.13
C LEU A 446 -7.78 38.96 12.10
N ASN A 447 -7.71 40.26 12.38
CA ASN A 447 -6.65 40.90 13.19
C ASN A 447 -5.26 40.90 12.55
N ALA A 448 -5.17 40.83 11.21
CA ALA A 448 -3.95 41.06 10.46
C ALA A 448 -4.13 42.17 9.43
N GLU A 449 -3.04 42.85 9.11
CA GLU A 449 -2.97 43.88 8.09
C GLU A 449 -2.04 43.44 6.95
N GLN A 450 -2.40 43.77 5.72
CA GLN A 450 -1.52 43.56 4.57
C GLN A 450 -0.39 44.58 4.58
N LYS A 451 0.86 44.11 4.48
CA LYS A 451 2.05 44.96 4.35
C LYS A 451 2.81 44.60 3.07
N PRO A 452 3.30 45.59 2.31
CA PRO A 452 4.17 45.33 1.16
C PRO A 452 5.55 44.77 1.58
N CYS A 453 5.89 44.84 2.86
CA CYS A 453 7.16 44.37 3.45
C CYS A 453 6.91 44.00 4.93
N ALA A 454 6.13 42.94 5.16
CA ALA A 454 5.85 42.41 6.50
C ALA A 454 7.15 41.89 7.15
N THR A 455 7.27 41.92 8.48
CA THR A 455 8.49 41.45 9.19
C THR A 455 8.81 39.97 8.93
N GLY A 456 10.06 39.61 8.62
CA GLY A 456 10.50 38.22 8.47
C GLY A 456 10.59 37.43 9.78
N CYS A 457 10.45 38.12 10.92
CA CYS A 457 10.45 37.53 12.24
C CYS A 457 9.18 37.93 13.01
N PRO A 458 7.99 37.50 12.55
CA PRO A 458 6.75 37.83 13.21
C PRO A 458 6.71 37.21 14.61
N ARG A 459 5.98 37.83 15.53
CA ARG A 459 5.65 37.21 16.81
C ARG A 459 4.73 36.04 16.55
N THR A 460 5.14 34.85 16.97
CA THR A 460 4.35 33.63 16.80
C THR A 460 3.91 33.08 18.15
N CYS A 461 3.01 32.11 18.16
CA CYS A 461 2.69 31.40 19.40
C CYS A 461 3.90 30.65 20.01
N SER A 462 4.86 30.21 19.20
CA SER A 462 6.11 29.58 19.66
C SER A 462 7.18 30.59 20.10
N ALA A 463 7.04 31.86 19.72
CA ALA A 463 7.91 32.97 20.10
C ALA A 463 7.07 34.26 20.27
N PRO A 464 6.30 34.39 21.37
CA PRO A 464 5.31 35.46 21.55
C PRO A 464 5.94 36.82 21.91
N GLU A 465 7.23 36.86 22.20
CA GLU A 465 7.98 38.08 22.50
C GLU A 465 8.60 38.67 21.22
N TYR A 466 8.72 40.01 21.16
CA TYR A 466 9.46 40.65 20.08
C TYR A 466 10.93 40.23 20.16
N SER A 467 11.43 39.58 19.11
CA SER A 467 12.87 39.45 18.95
C SER A 467 13.46 40.83 18.62
N PRO A 468 14.40 41.37 19.41
CA PRO A 468 15.11 42.59 19.02
C PRO A 468 16.07 42.34 17.85
N HIS A 469 16.32 41.07 17.52
CA HIS A 469 17.29 40.62 16.55
C HIS A 469 16.59 39.73 15.51
N CYS A 470 16.34 40.25 14.31
CA CYS A 470 15.82 39.46 13.20
C CYS A 470 16.91 39.14 12.17
N ASP A 471 16.98 37.89 11.75
CA ASP A 471 17.95 37.39 10.77
C ASP A 471 17.34 37.16 9.37
N LYS A 472 16.12 37.67 9.14
CA LYS A 472 15.34 37.46 7.93
C LYS A 472 14.93 38.78 7.29
N GLY A 473 14.88 38.77 5.96
CA GLY A 473 14.32 39.87 5.17
C GLY A 473 12.81 40.00 5.35
N CYS A 474 12.25 41.14 4.93
CA CYS A 474 10.81 41.28 4.83
C CYS A 474 10.28 40.62 3.55
N ALA A 475 8.97 40.39 3.48
CA ALA A 475 8.28 39.98 2.26
C ALA A 475 6.86 40.52 2.27
N GLU A 476 6.26 40.75 1.11
CA GLU A 476 4.83 41.10 1.04
C GLU A 476 3.99 40.00 1.70
N GLY A 477 2.99 40.40 2.48
CA GLY A 477 2.19 39.45 3.23
C GLY A 477 1.34 40.09 4.32
N CYS A 478 0.76 39.23 5.15
CA CYS A 478 -0.05 39.63 6.27
C CYS A 478 0.78 39.68 7.55
N GLU A 479 0.61 40.74 8.33
CA GLU A 479 1.23 40.91 9.64
C GLU A 479 0.17 41.04 10.72
N CYS A 480 0.28 40.26 11.79
CA CYS A 480 -0.68 40.32 12.89
C CYS A 480 -0.61 41.67 13.60
N GLU A 481 -1.76 42.30 13.78
CA GLU A 481 -1.85 43.55 14.53
C GLU A 481 -1.56 43.28 16.01
N PRO A 482 -0.81 44.14 16.71
CA PRO A 482 -0.70 44.05 18.17
C PRO A 482 -2.08 44.17 18.86
N PRO A 483 -2.41 43.37 19.89
CA PRO A 483 -1.55 42.46 20.66
C PRO A 483 -1.54 41.00 20.17
N TYR A 484 -2.06 40.71 18.98
CA TYR A 484 -2.17 39.36 18.44
C TYR A 484 -0.80 38.82 17.98
N VAL A 485 -0.67 37.50 18.00
CA VAL A 485 0.51 36.76 17.54
C VAL A 485 0.07 35.73 16.49
N LEU A 486 0.98 35.39 15.59
CA LEU A 486 0.74 34.45 14.50
C LEU A 486 0.70 33.01 15.03
N ASP A 487 -0.45 32.35 14.91
CA ASP A 487 -0.57 30.90 14.98
C ASP A 487 -0.53 30.34 13.56
N ASN A 488 0.63 29.79 13.21
CA ASN A 488 0.89 29.12 11.94
C ASN A 488 0.87 27.58 12.07
N SER A 489 0.25 27.03 13.12
CA SER A 489 0.10 25.58 13.26
C SER A 489 -0.72 24.93 12.15
N LYS A 490 -1.51 25.73 11.44
CA LYS A 490 -2.16 25.40 10.17
C LYS A 490 -1.68 26.39 9.10
N PRO A 491 -0.60 26.07 8.38
CA PRO A 491 0.03 26.99 7.42
C PRO A 491 -0.88 27.45 6.29
N ASP A 492 -1.89 26.65 5.93
CA ASP A 492 -2.91 26.94 4.92
C ASP A 492 -3.95 27.95 5.41
N THR A 493 -4.15 28.06 6.71
CA THR A 493 -5.14 28.93 7.35
C THR A 493 -4.58 29.59 8.61
N PRO A 494 -3.53 30.43 8.48
CA PRO A 494 -2.90 31.07 9.63
C PRO A 494 -3.88 32.01 10.32
N LEU A 495 -3.81 32.06 11.65
CA LEU A 495 -4.67 32.91 12.48
C LEU A 495 -3.84 33.86 13.33
N CYS A 496 -4.35 35.07 13.54
CA CYS A 496 -3.80 35.99 14.54
C CYS A 496 -4.62 35.86 15.82
N VAL A 497 -4.00 35.24 16.83
CA VAL A 497 -4.63 34.89 18.11
C VAL A 497 -3.96 35.64 19.26
N LEU A 498 -4.59 35.66 20.43
CA LEU A 498 -3.95 36.21 21.62
C LEU A 498 -2.96 35.19 22.19
N VAL A 499 -1.94 35.68 22.91
CA VAL A 499 -0.94 34.81 23.56
C VAL A 499 -1.60 33.80 24.52
N GLU A 500 -2.73 34.15 25.14
CA GLU A 500 -3.50 33.27 26.01
C GLU A 500 -4.24 32.13 25.28
N ASP A 501 -4.44 32.27 23.96
CA ASP A 501 -5.06 31.27 23.09
C ASP A 501 -4.00 30.40 22.37
N CYS A 502 -2.71 30.69 22.57
CA CYS A 502 -1.63 29.90 22.01
C CYS A 502 -1.55 28.50 22.64
N GLY A 503 -0.97 27.59 21.87
CA GLY A 503 -0.64 26.25 22.34
C GLY A 503 0.60 26.20 23.23
N CYS A 504 1.28 25.07 23.22
CA CYS A 504 2.41 24.76 24.10
C CYS A 504 3.61 24.27 23.29
N THR A 505 4.78 24.29 23.91
CA THR A 505 6.01 23.76 23.32
C THR A 505 6.48 22.56 24.14
N ASP A 506 6.86 21.48 23.47
CA ASP A 506 7.42 20.30 24.13
C ASP A 506 8.88 20.55 24.59
N PRO A 507 9.50 19.66 25.40
CA PRO A 507 10.87 19.84 25.88
C PRO A 507 11.92 19.85 24.78
N GLN A 508 11.60 19.35 23.59
CA GLN A 508 12.48 19.38 22.42
C GLN A 508 12.39 20.72 21.68
N GLY A 509 11.39 21.55 21.99
CA GLY A 509 11.18 22.87 21.39
C GLY A 509 10.17 22.89 20.24
N ASN A 510 9.43 21.80 20.01
CA ASN A 510 8.43 21.72 18.94
C ASN A 510 7.06 22.24 19.44
N TYR A 511 6.36 22.97 18.58
CA TYR A 511 5.09 23.63 18.91
C TYR A 511 3.88 22.71 18.67
N HIS A 512 2.95 22.72 19.62
CA HIS A 512 1.66 22.03 19.59
C HIS A 512 0.56 23.06 19.86
N SER A 513 -0.57 23.00 19.15
CA SER A 513 -1.70 23.93 19.32
C SER A 513 -2.46 23.67 20.62
N ALA A 514 -3.23 24.67 21.09
CA ALA A 514 -4.02 24.54 22.30
C ALA A 514 -5.04 23.40 22.19
N GLY A 515 -5.07 22.50 23.18
CA GLY A 515 -5.94 21.32 23.20
C GLY A 515 -5.43 20.12 22.40
N ASP A 516 -4.29 20.24 21.71
CA ASP A 516 -3.70 19.12 20.95
C ASP A 516 -3.42 17.90 21.83
N GLN A 517 -3.66 16.72 21.26
CA GLN A 517 -3.23 15.44 21.81
C GLN A 517 -2.28 14.77 20.84
N TRP A 518 -1.12 14.35 21.32
CA TRP A 518 -0.16 13.61 20.51
C TRP A 518 0.45 12.45 21.28
N LEU A 519 0.72 11.37 20.58
CA LEU A 519 1.41 10.19 21.10
C LEU A 519 2.92 10.38 20.98
N THR A 520 3.66 9.76 21.89
CA THR A 520 5.09 9.55 21.71
C THR A 520 5.35 8.56 20.57
N ASP A 521 6.57 8.58 20.04
CA ASP A 521 7.08 7.70 18.97
C ASP A 521 6.83 6.19 19.17
N ASN A 522 6.68 5.76 20.41
CA ASN A 522 6.40 4.38 20.79
C ASN A 522 4.95 4.12 21.27
N CYS A 523 4.05 5.09 21.10
CA CYS A 523 2.66 5.06 21.57
C CYS A 523 2.49 4.72 23.06
N THR A 524 3.48 5.03 23.93
CA THR A 524 3.40 4.71 25.36
C THR A 524 2.79 5.84 26.19
N LYS A 525 2.93 7.09 25.73
CA LYS A 525 2.42 8.27 26.43
C LYS A 525 1.60 9.13 25.48
N VAL A 526 0.45 9.58 25.96
CA VAL A 526 -0.35 10.65 25.34
C VAL A 526 -0.02 11.95 26.04
N ASN A 527 0.39 12.94 25.27
CA ASN A 527 0.59 14.31 25.72
C ASN A 527 -0.62 15.15 25.33
N LEU A 528 -1.11 15.98 26.25
CA LEU A 528 -2.22 16.91 26.03
C LEU A 528 -1.76 18.34 26.31
N CYS A 529 -1.94 19.22 25.33
CA CYS A 529 -1.59 20.63 25.43
C CYS A 529 -2.63 21.41 26.25
N VAL A 530 -2.26 21.91 27.43
CA VAL A 530 -3.15 22.64 28.35
C VAL A 530 -2.42 23.85 28.96
N ASN A 531 -3.04 25.03 28.85
CA ASN A 531 -2.56 26.29 29.44
C ASN A 531 -1.09 26.62 29.09
N GLY A 532 -0.69 26.48 27.82
CA GLY A 532 0.68 26.77 27.37
C GLY A 532 1.74 25.75 27.81
N THR A 533 1.34 24.68 28.49
CA THR A 533 2.18 23.53 28.88
C THR A 533 1.56 22.25 28.36
N TYR A 534 2.17 21.09 28.65
CA TYR A 534 1.56 19.80 28.34
C TYR A 534 1.52 18.88 29.56
N LYS A 535 0.50 18.01 29.61
CA LYS A 535 0.38 16.93 30.58
C LYS A 535 0.53 15.60 29.86
N SER A 536 1.35 14.71 30.41
CA SER A 536 1.55 13.35 29.87
C SER A 536 0.81 12.32 30.70
N TYR A 537 0.19 11.36 30.03
CA TYR A 537 -0.46 10.20 30.64
C TYR A 537 0.02 8.92 29.96
N ILE A 538 0.33 7.89 30.74
CA ILE A 538 0.73 6.58 30.21
C ILE A 538 -0.51 5.89 29.64
N LYS A 539 -0.46 5.53 28.36
CA LYS A 539 -1.53 4.85 27.63
C LYS A 539 -0.91 3.95 26.55
N PRO A 540 -0.32 2.80 26.93
CA PRO A 540 0.27 1.87 25.97
C PRO A 540 -0.81 1.20 25.11
N CYS A 541 -0.41 0.69 23.93
CA CYS A 541 -1.28 -0.14 23.10
C CYS A 541 -1.66 -1.46 23.79
N SER A 542 -2.73 -2.09 23.30
CA SER A 542 -3.15 -3.43 23.72
C SER A 542 -2.01 -4.45 23.56
N GLU A 543 -2.04 -5.57 24.30
CA GLU A 543 -1.11 -6.69 24.08
C GLU A 543 -1.18 -7.27 22.67
N LYS A 544 -2.33 -7.10 21.99
CA LYS A 544 -2.58 -7.48 20.58
C LYS A 544 -2.66 -6.26 19.66
N GLY A 545 -2.02 -5.18 20.06
CA GLY A 545 -1.89 -3.97 19.28
C GLY A 545 -0.44 -3.51 19.22
N PHE A 546 -0.08 -2.85 18.14
CA PHE A 546 1.25 -2.28 17.95
C PHE A 546 1.14 -0.79 17.63
N CYS A 547 2.22 -0.04 17.87
CA CYS A 547 2.29 1.37 17.49
C CYS A 547 2.54 1.45 15.99
N GLY A 548 1.57 2.00 15.26
CA GLY A 548 1.66 2.26 13.83
C GLY A 548 1.30 3.71 13.50
N ILE A 549 1.01 3.94 12.23
CA ILE A 549 0.65 5.25 11.69
C ILE A 549 -0.74 5.13 11.06
N ASP A 550 -1.63 6.06 11.37
CA ASP A 550 -2.97 6.11 10.80
C ASP A 550 -2.98 6.69 9.37
N MET A 551 -4.16 6.75 8.73
CA MET A 551 -4.31 7.33 7.39
C MET A 551 -4.02 8.84 7.34
N ASP A 552 -4.08 9.52 8.49
CA ASP A 552 -3.80 10.95 8.64
C ASP A 552 -2.32 11.22 9.00
N HIS A 553 -1.48 10.17 8.97
CA HIS A 553 -0.06 10.19 9.27
C HIS A 553 0.27 10.55 10.74
N ASN A 554 -0.61 10.20 11.68
CA ASN A 554 -0.36 10.32 13.12
C ASN A 554 -0.04 8.96 13.74
N TYR A 555 0.75 8.96 14.80
CA TYR A 555 0.93 7.75 15.61
C TYR A 555 -0.43 7.26 16.14
N GLN A 556 -0.71 5.98 15.97
CA GLN A 556 -1.91 5.34 16.47
C GLN A 556 -1.60 3.90 16.90
N CYS A 557 -2.25 3.42 17.95
CA CYS A 557 -2.28 1.98 18.22
C CYS A 557 -3.16 1.30 17.18
N ILE A 558 -2.64 0.25 16.53
CA ILE A 558 -3.33 -0.54 15.50
C ILE A 558 -3.38 -1.98 15.98
N CYS A 559 -4.53 -2.63 15.84
CA CYS A 559 -4.67 -4.04 16.20
C CYS A 559 -3.88 -4.94 15.25
N GLU A 560 -3.30 -6.02 15.80
CA GLU A 560 -2.68 -7.08 15.01
C GLU A 560 -3.70 -7.73 14.05
N GLN A 561 -3.21 -8.37 12.99
CA GLN A 561 -4.06 -9.12 12.06
C GLN A 561 -4.88 -10.18 12.82
N GLY A 562 -6.17 -10.28 12.49
CA GLY A 562 -7.13 -11.16 13.20
C GLY A 562 -7.75 -10.53 14.47
N TYR A 563 -7.39 -9.29 14.81
CA TYR A 563 -7.99 -8.55 15.92
C TYR A 563 -8.63 -7.25 15.43
N LYS A 564 -9.68 -6.78 16.13
CA LYS A 564 -10.38 -5.52 15.85
C LYS A 564 -10.61 -4.69 17.10
N GLY A 565 -10.61 -3.38 16.94
CA GLY A 565 -10.92 -2.42 18.00
C GLY A 565 -10.24 -1.07 17.77
N ASP A 566 -9.97 -0.34 18.83
CA ASP A 566 -9.38 1.02 18.78
C ASP A 566 -7.85 1.03 18.94
N GLY A 567 -7.22 -0.15 18.93
CA GLY A 567 -5.78 -0.35 19.15
C GLY A 567 -5.36 -0.39 20.62
N TYR A 568 -6.11 0.26 21.50
CA TYR A 568 -5.95 0.18 22.96
C TYR A 568 -6.71 -1.01 23.53
N PHE A 569 -7.80 -1.39 22.88
CA PHE A 569 -8.54 -2.60 23.07
C PHE A 569 -8.63 -3.34 21.73
N CYS A 570 -8.01 -4.50 21.65
CA CYS A 570 -8.01 -5.35 20.46
C CYS A 570 -8.67 -6.67 20.83
N GLY A 571 -9.92 -6.83 20.40
CA GLY A 571 -10.67 -8.07 20.56
C GLY A 571 -10.45 -8.98 19.37
N ASP A 572 -10.44 -10.28 19.63
CA ASP A 572 -10.40 -11.32 18.61
C ASP A 572 -11.54 -11.16 17.59
N VAL A 573 -11.23 -11.32 16.31
CA VAL A 573 -12.22 -11.36 15.25
C VAL A 573 -12.67 -12.80 15.11
N ASP A 574 -13.93 -13.08 15.43
CA ASP A 574 -14.50 -14.40 15.14
C ASP A 574 -14.88 -14.48 13.65
N GLU A 575 -13.96 -14.97 12.82
CA GLU A 575 -14.21 -15.13 11.37
C GLU A 575 -15.27 -16.21 11.09
N CYS A 576 -15.52 -17.12 12.03
CA CYS A 576 -16.54 -18.17 11.90
C CYS A 576 -17.97 -17.64 11.99
N LEU A 577 -18.17 -16.37 12.35
CA LEU A 577 -19.47 -15.71 12.24
C LEU A 577 -19.86 -15.41 10.78
N ASP A 578 -18.90 -15.36 9.86
CA ASP A 578 -19.18 -15.24 8.43
C ASP A 578 -19.48 -16.64 7.85
N PRO A 579 -20.68 -16.89 7.30
CA PRO A 579 -21.03 -18.18 6.71
C PRO A 579 -20.21 -18.55 5.46
N ASN A 580 -19.47 -17.60 4.87
CA ASN A 580 -18.54 -17.87 3.78
C ASN A 580 -17.21 -18.44 4.26
N THR A 581 -16.86 -18.25 5.54
CA THR A 581 -15.66 -18.83 6.14
C THR A 581 -15.79 -20.34 6.23
N CYS A 582 -14.78 -21.05 5.75
CA CYS A 582 -14.76 -22.51 5.51
C CYS A 582 -15.94 -23.01 4.65
N ASN A 583 -16.59 -22.12 3.88
CA ASN A 583 -17.87 -22.38 3.20
C ASN A 583 -18.92 -23.08 4.11
N ALA A 584 -18.96 -22.70 5.40
CA ALA A 584 -19.83 -23.32 6.39
C ALA A 584 -21.32 -23.22 5.99
N GLY A 585 -21.74 -22.13 5.35
CA GLY A 585 -23.10 -21.93 4.84
C GLY A 585 -23.50 -22.94 3.75
N LYS A 586 -22.53 -23.49 3.01
CA LYS A 586 -22.74 -24.54 1.99
C LYS A 586 -22.54 -25.95 2.53
N LYS A 587 -22.17 -26.11 3.81
CA LYS A 587 -21.80 -27.41 4.42
C LYS A 587 -20.66 -28.09 3.65
N GLN A 588 -19.59 -27.33 3.41
CA GLN A 588 -18.36 -27.84 2.78
C GLN A 588 -17.20 -27.90 3.77
N GLY A 589 -17.37 -27.33 4.98
CA GLY A 589 -16.40 -27.37 6.05
C GLY A 589 -16.96 -26.81 7.35
N VAL A 590 -16.25 -27.08 8.45
CA VAL A 590 -16.52 -26.56 9.79
C VAL A 590 -15.40 -25.60 10.18
N CYS A 591 -15.79 -24.41 10.64
CA CYS A 591 -14.89 -23.38 11.11
C CYS A 591 -14.67 -23.48 12.61
N THR A 592 -13.42 -23.35 13.05
CA THR A 592 -13.04 -23.22 14.46
C THR A 592 -12.28 -21.92 14.66
N ASN A 593 -12.83 -21.03 15.50
CA ASN A 593 -12.22 -19.74 15.78
C ASN A 593 -11.02 -19.91 16.71
N LEU A 594 -9.91 -19.24 16.41
CA LEU A 594 -8.67 -19.24 17.16
C LEU A 594 -8.26 -17.79 17.48
N PRO A 595 -7.51 -17.52 18.55
CA PRO A 595 -7.08 -16.14 18.82
C PRO A 595 -6.24 -15.54 17.67
N GLY A 596 -6.81 -14.59 16.95
CA GLY A 596 -6.22 -13.89 15.80
C GLY A 596 -6.30 -14.65 14.47
N SER A 597 -7.06 -15.75 14.39
CA SER A 597 -7.16 -16.57 13.19
C SER A 597 -8.32 -17.58 13.27
N TYR A 598 -8.43 -18.46 12.28
CA TYR A 598 -9.38 -19.56 12.28
C TYR A 598 -8.77 -20.78 11.60
N GLU A 599 -9.29 -21.96 11.94
CA GLU A 599 -8.93 -23.21 11.29
C GLU A 599 -10.18 -23.84 10.66
N CYS A 600 -10.06 -24.23 9.39
CA CYS A 600 -11.09 -24.93 8.63
C CYS A 600 -10.81 -26.42 8.61
N THR A 601 -11.78 -27.21 9.07
CA THR A 601 -11.83 -28.65 8.82
C THR A 601 -12.82 -28.90 7.69
N CYS A 602 -12.33 -29.24 6.49
CA CYS A 602 -13.17 -29.39 5.31
C CYS A 602 -13.84 -30.75 5.25
N ASP A 603 -15.01 -30.80 4.62
CA ASP A 603 -15.71 -32.04 4.35
C ASP A 603 -14.95 -32.85 3.27
N ALA A 604 -15.18 -34.17 3.26
CA ALA A 604 -14.52 -35.07 2.32
C ALA A 604 -14.70 -34.59 0.87
N TYR A 605 -13.62 -34.65 0.09
CA TYR A 605 -13.54 -34.15 -1.29
C TYR A 605 -13.46 -32.63 -1.46
N TYR A 606 -13.14 -31.87 -0.41
CA TYR A 606 -12.74 -30.47 -0.53
C TYR A 606 -11.28 -30.25 -0.11
N ASN A 607 -10.71 -29.10 -0.48
CA ASN A 607 -9.33 -28.74 -0.16
C ASN A 607 -9.13 -28.46 1.34
N ASP A 608 -8.43 -29.37 2.04
CA ASP A 608 -8.02 -29.17 3.43
C ASP A 608 -7.08 -27.96 3.59
N GLY A 609 -7.27 -27.21 4.68
CA GLY A 609 -6.44 -26.04 5.03
C GLY A 609 -6.73 -24.77 4.24
N GLY A 610 -7.71 -24.78 3.32
CA GLY A 610 -8.23 -23.60 2.63
C GLY A 610 -9.62 -23.18 3.12
N ASN A 611 -10.38 -22.47 2.28
CA ASN A 611 -11.77 -22.09 2.57
C ASN A 611 -12.80 -23.18 2.19
N CYS A 612 -12.36 -24.43 1.96
CA CYS A 612 -13.19 -25.55 1.51
C CYS A 612 -13.99 -25.25 0.22
N ASP A 613 -13.40 -24.47 -0.68
CA ASP A 613 -14.04 -23.96 -1.90
C ASP A 613 -13.78 -24.83 -3.13
N THR A 614 -12.76 -25.68 -3.07
CA THR A 614 -12.28 -26.45 -4.22
C THR A 614 -12.66 -27.91 -4.05
N PHE A 615 -13.50 -28.42 -4.95
CA PHE A 615 -13.87 -29.84 -4.98
C PHE A 615 -12.71 -30.68 -5.57
N LEU A 616 -12.18 -31.62 -4.78
CA LEU A 616 -11.02 -32.47 -5.05
C LEU A 616 -11.29 -33.95 -4.69
N PRO A 617 -12.16 -34.66 -5.43
CA PRO A 617 -12.45 -36.06 -5.18
C PRO A 617 -11.29 -36.98 -5.56
N TYR A 618 -11.32 -38.23 -5.10
CA TYR A 618 -10.31 -39.27 -5.36
C TYR A 618 -10.96 -40.66 -5.43
N ARG A 619 -12.14 -40.75 -6.05
CA ARG A 619 -12.98 -41.96 -6.07
C ARG A 619 -12.51 -42.98 -7.09
N HIS A 620 -11.87 -42.55 -8.17
CA HIS A 620 -11.37 -43.37 -9.28
C HIS A 620 -10.27 -42.64 -10.06
N CYS A 621 -9.58 -43.32 -10.98
CA CYS A 621 -8.44 -42.76 -11.72
C CYS A 621 -8.77 -41.48 -12.50
N ALA A 622 -10.00 -41.32 -12.99
CA ALA A 622 -10.44 -40.09 -13.64
C ALA A 622 -10.42 -38.86 -12.70
N ASP A 623 -10.66 -39.04 -11.39
CA ASP A 623 -10.58 -37.95 -10.42
C ASP A 623 -9.11 -37.56 -10.19
N LEU A 624 -8.20 -38.55 -10.11
CA LEU A 624 -6.76 -38.33 -9.98
C LEU A 624 -6.19 -37.57 -11.17
N TYR A 625 -6.65 -37.90 -12.38
CA TYR A 625 -6.27 -37.20 -13.60
C TYR A 625 -6.75 -35.75 -13.59
N LYS A 626 -8.05 -35.54 -13.33
CA LYS A 626 -8.69 -34.22 -13.44
C LYS A 626 -8.33 -33.26 -12.30
N TYR A 627 -8.37 -33.74 -11.06
CA TYR A 627 -8.30 -32.89 -9.86
C TYR A 627 -6.93 -32.91 -9.17
N HIS A 628 -6.15 -33.98 -9.35
CA HIS A 628 -4.85 -34.14 -8.68
C HIS A 628 -3.66 -34.04 -9.65
N ASN A 629 -3.91 -33.70 -10.92
CA ASN A 629 -2.90 -33.52 -11.96
C ASN A 629 -2.00 -34.77 -12.17
N ILE A 630 -2.52 -35.98 -11.93
CA ILE A 630 -1.80 -37.25 -12.08
C ILE A 630 -2.01 -37.80 -13.50
N HIS A 631 -0.96 -37.75 -14.32
CA HIS A 631 -1.01 -38.09 -15.75
C HIS A 631 -0.15 -39.29 -16.15
N ASP A 632 0.61 -39.86 -15.21
CA ASP A 632 1.46 -41.03 -15.46
C ASP A 632 0.70 -42.33 -15.19
N ASP A 633 0.88 -43.33 -16.05
CA ASP A 633 0.35 -44.67 -15.81
C ASP A 633 0.97 -45.29 -14.55
N GLY A 634 0.19 -45.98 -13.72
CA GLY A 634 0.72 -46.59 -12.51
C GLY A 634 -0.32 -47.04 -11.50
N ALA A 635 0.16 -47.60 -10.38
CA ALA A 635 -0.70 -47.95 -9.26
C ALA A 635 -0.86 -46.75 -8.32
N TYR A 636 -2.11 -46.38 -8.03
CA TYR A 636 -2.47 -45.26 -7.18
C TYR A 636 -3.51 -45.68 -6.14
N ILE A 637 -3.64 -44.88 -5.09
CA ILE A 637 -4.68 -45.05 -4.07
C ILE A 637 -5.88 -44.18 -4.44
N ILE A 638 -7.05 -44.79 -4.44
CA ILE A 638 -8.35 -44.10 -4.47
C ILE A 638 -9.06 -44.29 -3.12
N MET A 639 -9.98 -43.40 -2.77
CA MET A 639 -10.84 -43.50 -1.59
C MET A 639 -12.32 -43.40 -2.00
N PRO A 640 -12.95 -44.53 -2.32
CA PRO A 640 -14.35 -44.56 -2.73
C PRO A 640 -15.29 -44.20 -1.55
N PRO A 641 -16.40 -43.48 -1.78
CA PRO A 641 -17.28 -42.93 -0.72
C PRO A 641 -18.18 -43.98 -0.03
N TYR A 642 -17.90 -45.26 -0.21
CA TYR A 642 -18.77 -46.36 0.20
C TYR A 642 -17.99 -47.45 0.94
N PRO A 643 -18.63 -48.15 1.89
CA PRO A 643 -18.02 -49.25 2.60
C PRO A 643 -17.86 -50.47 1.68
N PHE A 644 -16.79 -51.24 1.87
CA PHE A 644 -16.58 -52.53 1.21
C PHE A 644 -15.81 -53.47 2.15
N ASN A 645 -16.15 -54.76 2.18
CA ASN A 645 -15.46 -55.81 2.96
C ASN A 645 -15.25 -55.47 4.45
N GLY A 646 -16.29 -55.03 5.15
CA GLY A 646 -16.18 -54.64 6.57
C GLY A 646 -15.29 -53.41 6.83
N ARG A 647 -14.87 -52.70 5.78
CA ARG A 647 -14.19 -51.40 5.88
C ARG A 647 -15.22 -50.27 5.75
N PRO A 648 -15.04 -49.16 6.49
CA PRO A 648 -15.92 -47.99 6.39
C PRO A 648 -15.78 -47.30 5.02
N ALA A 649 -16.73 -46.42 4.70
CA ALA A 649 -16.61 -45.52 3.54
C ALA A 649 -15.27 -44.76 3.57
N PHE A 650 -14.80 -44.34 2.38
CA PHE A 650 -13.53 -43.63 2.19
C PHE A 650 -12.28 -44.44 2.55
N SER A 651 -12.40 -45.77 2.59
CA SER A 651 -11.26 -46.64 2.83
C SER A 651 -10.30 -46.67 1.62
N PRO A 652 -8.97 -46.55 1.83
CA PRO A 652 -7.98 -46.64 0.76
C PRO A 652 -8.06 -47.96 -0.03
N LYS A 653 -8.10 -47.85 -1.36
CA LYS A 653 -8.03 -48.97 -2.32
C LYS A 653 -6.95 -48.68 -3.35
N GLU A 654 -6.00 -49.61 -3.52
CA GLU A 654 -5.00 -49.52 -4.58
C GLU A 654 -5.61 -50.00 -5.90
N VAL A 655 -5.45 -49.20 -6.94
CA VAL A 655 -5.92 -49.47 -8.31
C VAL A 655 -4.82 -49.15 -9.31
N TYR A 656 -4.86 -49.79 -10.47
CA TYR A 656 -4.01 -49.38 -11.58
C TYR A 656 -4.75 -48.35 -12.43
N CYS A 657 -4.10 -47.22 -12.69
CA CYS A 657 -4.59 -46.16 -13.55
C CYS A 657 -3.83 -46.14 -14.86
N ASP A 658 -4.57 -46.24 -15.96
CA ASP A 658 -4.09 -45.88 -17.29
C ASP A 658 -4.51 -44.41 -17.55
N MET A 659 -3.50 -43.55 -17.54
CA MET A 659 -3.59 -42.10 -17.70
C MET A 659 -3.19 -41.65 -19.11
N THR A 660 -2.71 -42.54 -19.97
CA THR A 660 -2.20 -42.17 -21.31
C THR A 660 -3.15 -42.56 -22.43
N THR A 661 -3.83 -43.70 -22.32
CA THR A 661 -4.58 -44.28 -23.44
C THR A 661 -5.92 -43.55 -23.65
N GLN A 662 -6.17 -43.08 -24.89
CA GLN A 662 -7.39 -42.35 -25.26
C GLN A 662 -7.77 -41.22 -24.29
N GLY A 663 -6.77 -40.44 -23.88
CA GLY A 663 -6.95 -39.29 -22.98
C GLY A 663 -6.93 -39.63 -21.49
N GLY A 664 -6.66 -40.88 -21.11
CA GLY A 664 -6.40 -41.26 -19.71
C GLY A 664 -7.64 -41.37 -18.82
N GLY A 665 -7.39 -41.47 -17.51
CA GLY A 665 -8.43 -41.57 -16.48
C GLY A 665 -9.06 -42.96 -16.33
N TRP A 666 -8.48 -43.98 -16.95
CA TRP A 666 -8.99 -45.36 -16.91
C TRP A 666 -8.55 -46.08 -15.64
N THR A 667 -9.49 -46.77 -14.99
CA THR A 667 -9.23 -47.63 -13.82
C THR A 667 -9.26 -49.09 -14.26
N LEU A 668 -8.19 -49.84 -14.03
CA LEU A 668 -8.14 -51.27 -14.37
C LEU A 668 -9.14 -52.06 -13.54
N MET A 669 -10.11 -52.68 -14.21
CA MET A 669 -11.13 -53.53 -13.62
C MET A 669 -10.68 -55.00 -13.53
N SER A 670 -10.13 -55.52 -14.63
CA SER A 670 -9.68 -56.92 -14.69
C SER A 670 -8.51 -57.09 -15.64
N ASN A 671 -7.47 -57.79 -15.17
CA ASN A 671 -6.44 -58.38 -15.99
C ASN A 671 -5.80 -59.58 -15.26
N SER A 672 -5.37 -60.59 -16.03
CA SER A 672 -4.68 -61.79 -15.57
C SER A 672 -3.40 -62.00 -16.38
N LEU A 673 -2.25 -62.16 -15.71
CA LEU A 673 -1.00 -62.52 -16.40
C LEU A 673 -0.90 -64.01 -16.74
N ASP A 674 -1.57 -64.87 -15.95
CA ASP A 674 -1.59 -66.33 -16.12
C ASP A 674 -2.99 -66.90 -15.72
N ASP A 675 -3.06 -67.68 -14.64
CA ASP A 675 -4.26 -68.30 -14.08
C ASP A 675 -4.70 -67.65 -12.75
N SER A 676 -4.33 -66.38 -12.51
CA SER A 676 -4.59 -65.67 -11.25
C SER A 676 -6.08 -65.57 -10.90
N MET A 677 -6.92 -65.60 -11.93
CA MET A 677 -8.39 -65.62 -11.85
C MET A 677 -8.97 -67.01 -11.52
N SER A 678 -8.22 -68.10 -11.68
CA SER A 678 -8.70 -69.45 -11.38
C SER A 678 -8.79 -69.74 -9.88
N ASN A 679 -9.67 -70.67 -9.53
CA ASN A 679 -9.86 -71.19 -8.17
C ASN A 679 -10.16 -70.10 -7.13
N LYS A 680 -10.90 -69.06 -7.53
CA LYS A 680 -11.37 -67.98 -6.66
C LYS A 680 -12.85 -68.16 -6.33
N THR A 681 -13.18 -68.12 -5.05
CA THR A 681 -14.55 -68.20 -4.54
C THR A 681 -15.37 -66.99 -4.98
N TYR A 682 -16.70 -67.11 -4.96
CA TYR A 682 -17.61 -66.01 -5.23
C TYR A 682 -17.29 -64.80 -4.36
N GLN A 683 -17.05 -65.02 -3.05
CA GLN A 683 -16.70 -63.94 -2.13
C GLN A 683 -15.37 -63.27 -2.50
N GLN A 684 -14.37 -64.01 -2.97
CA GLN A 684 -13.12 -63.39 -3.45
C GLN A 684 -13.36 -62.49 -4.68
N TYR A 685 -14.24 -62.90 -5.60
CA TYR A 685 -14.65 -62.04 -6.71
C TYR A 685 -15.47 -60.82 -6.26
N VAL A 686 -16.26 -60.94 -5.20
CA VAL A 686 -16.92 -59.77 -4.59
C VAL A 686 -15.88 -58.81 -4.01
N ASP A 687 -14.93 -59.34 -3.25
CA ASP A 687 -13.95 -58.58 -2.49
C ASP A 687 -12.87 -57.91 -3.38
N GLY A 688 -12.53 -58.54 -4.50
CA GLY A 688 -11.36 -58.20 -5.30
C GLY A 688 -10.09 -58.89 -4.81
N PHE A 689 -9.16 -59.14 -5.72
CA PHE A 689 -7.87 -59.78 -5.44
C PHE A 689 -6.84 -59.43 -6.51
N GLY A 690 -5.58 -59.70 -6.22
CA GLY A 690 -4.46 -59.43 -7.14
C GLY A 690 -3.63 -58.22 -6.73
N ASP A 691 -2.79 -57.76 -7.64
CA ASP A 691 -1.81 -56.69 -7.43
C ASP A 691 -1.89 -55.67 -8.56
N ALA A 692 -2.34 -54.45 -8.23
CA ALA A 692 -2.47 -53.35 -9.16
C ALA A 692 -1.12 -52.96 -9.81
N ARG A 693 0.00 -53.06 -9.08
CA ARG A 693 1.33 -52.70 -9.60
C ARG A 693 1.81 -53.64 -10.68
N ARG A 694 1.34 -54.89 -10.64
CA ARG A 694 1.63 -55.92 -11.64
C ARG A 694 0.60 -55.94 -12.76
N GLN A 695 -0.45 -55.12 -12.67
CA GLN A 695 -1.63 -55.19 -13.54
C GLN A 695 -2.25 -56.60 -13.56
N ASP A 696 -2.13 -57.38 -12.47
CA ASP A 696 -2.70 -58.72 -12.35
C ASP A 696 -3.76 -58.68 -11.25
N LEU A 697 -4.94 -58.17 -11.59
CA LEU A 697 -5.91 -57.63 -10.64
C LEU A 697 -7.34 -57.92 -11.10
N TRP A 698 -8.20 -58.32 -10.15
CA TRP A 698 -9.65 -58.19 -10.21
C TRP A 698 -10.09 -57.15 -9.18
N LEU A 699 -10.70 -56.06 -9.64
CA LEU A 699 -11.00 -54.90 -8.79
C LEU A 699 -11.96 -55.23 -7.63
N GLY A 700 -12.87 -56.18 -7.86
CA GLY A 700 -13.92 -56.62 -6.93
C GLY A 700 -15.31 -56.14 -7.37
N LEU A 701 -16.30 -57.04 -7.36
CA LEU A 701 -17.65 -56.73 -7.86
C LEU A 701 -18.31 -55.58 -7.11
N GLU A 702 -18.07 -55.45 -5.81
CA GLU A 702 -18.65 -54.34 -5.03
C GLU A 702 -18.07 -52.99 -5.47
N VAL A 703 -16.75 -52.92 -5.67
CA VAL A 703 -16.10 -51.68 -6.15
C VAL A 703 -16.58 -51.34 -7.56
N ILE A 704 -16.66 -52.34 -8.44
CA ILE A 704 -17.12 -52.19 -9.82
C ILE A 704 -18.58 -51.72 -9.87
N HIS A 705 -19.48 -52.35 -9.10
CA HIS A 705 -20.89 -51.96 -8.96
C HIS A 705 -20.99 -50.48 -8.62
N GLN A 706 -20.35 -50.07 -7.53
CA GLN A 706 -20.44 -48.72 -6.99
C GLN A 706 -19.86 -47.67 -7.95
N MET A 707 -18.71 -47.94 -8.57
CA MET A 707 -18.16 -47.07 -9.62
C MET A 707 -19.13 -46.91 -10.79
N SER A 708 -19.79 -48.00 -11.17
CA SER A 708 -20.66 -48.03 -12.36
C SER A 708 -22.05 -47.43 -12.17
N VAL A 709 -22.49 -47.20 -10.92
CA VAL A 709 -23.80 -46.59 -10.59
C VAL A 709 -23.70 -45.15 -10.09
N GLN A 710 -22.54 -44.73 -9.58
CA GLN A 710 -22.33 -43.35 -9.10
C GLN A 710 -22.25 -42.34 -10.23
N VAL A 711 -21.64 -42.76 -11.33
CA VAL A 711 -21.50 -41.97 -12.54
C VAL A 711 -21.67 -42.91 -13.72
N ASP A 712 -22.33 -42.41 -14.78
CA ASP A 712 -22.40 -43.13 -16.05
C ASP A 712 -20.98 -43.57 -16.43
N THR A 713 -20.75 -44.87 -16.51
CA THR A 713 -19.41 -45.45 -16.67
C THR A 713 -19.33 -46.19 -18.00
N SER A 714 -18.22 -45.99 -18.70
CA SER A 714 -17.85 -46.76 -19.89
C SER A 714 -16.90 -47.89 -19.50
N LEU A 715 -17.05 -49.03 -20.19
CA LEU A 715 -16.14 -50.16 -20.10
C LEU A 715 -15.33 -50.24 -21.39
N ARG A 716 -14.01 -50.23 -21.26
CA ARG A 716 -13.09 -50.52 -22.37
C ARG A 716 -12.49 -51.90 -22.20
N VAL A 717 -12.36 -52.62 -23.32
CA VAL A 717 -11.78 -53.95 -23.38
C VAL A 717 -10.68 -53.95 -24.43
N ASP A 718 -9.45 -54.20 -24.01
CA ASP A 718 -8.28 -54.35 -24.87
C ASP A 718 -7.86 -55.80 -24.92
N LEU A 719 -7.65 -56.32 -26.13
CA LEU A 719 -7.43 -57.74 -26.37
C LEU A 719 -6.27 -57.94 -27.32
N TYR A 720 -5.45 -58.94 -27.01
CA TYR A 720 -4.37 -59.37 -27.87
C TYR A 720 -4.45 -60.87 -28.12
N HIS A 721 -4.44 -61.27 -29.39
CA HIS A 721 -4.33 -62.68 -29.75
C HIS A 721 -2.98 -62.98 -30.40
N CYS A 722 -2.51 -64.20 -30.16
CA CYS A 722 -1.26 -64.66 -30.73
C CYS A 722 -1.35 -64.92 -32.23
N PRO A 723 -0.22 -64.83 -32.95
CA PRO A 723 -0.13 -65.27 -34.34
C PRO A 723 -0.40 -66.77 -34.46
N SER A 724 -1.14 -67.17 -35.49
CA SER A 724 -1.26 -68.57 -35.92
C SER A 724 -0.64 -68.78 -37.29
N LYS A 725 -0.52 -70.04 -37.71
CA LYS A 725 0.14 -70.45 -38.97
C LYS A 725 -0.36 -69.70 -40.21
N TRP A 726 -1.56 -69.11 -40.17
CA TRP A 726 -2.21 -68.44 -41.30
C TRP A 726 -2.75 -67.03 -40.98
N LYS A 727 -2.60 -66.53 -39.74
CA LYS A 727 -3.07 -65.20 -39.32
C LYS A 727 -2.00 -64.53 -38.42
N PRO A 728 -1.57 -63.29 -38.70
CA PRO A 728 -0.68 -62.56 -37.79
C PRO A 728 -1.39 -62.25 -36.47
N GLY A 729 -0.63 -62.02 -35.40
CA GLY A 729 -1.20 -61.54 -34.13
C GLY A 729 -1.83 -60.15 -34.33
N LYS A 730 -2.92 -59.88 -33.63
CA LYS A 730 -3.65 -58.61 -33.73
C LYS A 730 -4.03 -58.16 -32.31
N SER A 731 -3.80 -56.88 -32.05
CA SER A 731 -4.43 -56.18 -30.92
C SER A 731 -5.71 -55.53 -31.41
N THR A 732 -6.77 -55.61 -30.61
CA THR A 732 -8.05 -54.95 -30.85
C THR A 732 -8.52 -54.29 -29.54
N TYR A 733 -9.34 -53.27 -29.66
CA TYR A 733 -10.04 -52.69 -28.52
C TYR A 733 -11.50 -52.40 -28.87
N CYS A 734 -12.35 -52.47 -27.84
CA CYS A 734 -13.74 -52.04 -27.92
C CYS A 734 -14.15 -51.28 -26.65
N THR A 735 -14.85 -50.16 -26.81
CA THR A 735 -15.36 -49.35 -25.70
C THR A 735 -16.87 -49.33 -25.70
N TYR A 736 -17.48 -49.89 -24.67
CA TYR A 736 -18.90 -49.80 -24.39
C TYR A 736 -19.21 -48.45 -23.74
N PRO A 737 -20.11 -47.64 -24.31
CA PRO A 737 -20.39 -46.30 -23.79
C PRO A 737 -21.11 -46.33 -22.44
N SER A 738 -21.80 -47.43 -22.12
CA SER A 738 -22.47 -47.65 -20.83
C SER A 738 -22.24 -49.08 -20.35
N PHE A 739 -21.78 -49.19 -19.10
CA PHE A 739 -21.55 -50.44 -18.39
C PHE A 739 -21.99 -50.26 -16.94
N THR A 740 -22.82 -51.17 -16.46
CA THR A 740 -23.29 -51.19 -15.08
C THR A 740 -23.26 -52.60 -14.52
N VAL A 741 -22.71 -52.77 -13.32
CA VAL A 741 -22.89 -53.98 -12.52
C VAL A 741 -23.96 -53.68 -11.48
N LEU A 742 -24.94 -54.57 -11.33
CA LEU A 742 -26.06 -54.42 -10.40
C LEU A 742 -25.64 -54.80 -8.96
N SER A 743 -26.56 -54.63 -8.01
CA SER A 743 -26.29 -54.83 -6.60
C SER A 743 -26.10 -56.31 -6.22
N ALA A 744 -25.59 -56.58 -5.02
CA ALA A 744 -25.51 -57.93 -4.46
C ALA A 744 -26.88 -58.66 -4.42
N ASN A 745 -27.97 -57.93 -4.18
CA ASN A 745 -29.34 -58.48 -4.18
C ASN A 745 -29.76 -59.00 -5.55
N GLU A 746 -29.16 -58.45 -6.61
CA GLU A 746 -29.37 -58.85 -8.00
C GLU A 746 -28.24 -59.80 -8.48
N ALA A 747 -27.47 -60.35 -7.54
CA ALA A 747 -26.33 -61.23 -7.77
C ALA A 747 -25.28 -60.64 -8.73
N TYR A 748 -25.07 -59.31 -8.64
CA TYR A 748 -24.12 -58.57 -9.46
C TYR A 748 -24.31 -58.78 -10.97
N ALA A 749 -25.56 -58.93 -11.44
CA ALA A 749 -25.86 -59.03 -12.86
C ALA A 749 -25.36 -57.79 -13.63
N VAL A 750 -25.02 -57.96 -14.91
CA VAL A 750 -24.40 -56.91 -15.71
C VAL A 750 -25.37 -56.30 -16.72
N LYS A 751 -25.27 -54.99 -16.98
CA LYS A 751 -26.07 -54.26 -17.97
C LYS A 751 -25.16 -53.52 -18.94
N ILE A 752 -25.29 -53.86 -20.24
CA ILE A 752 -24.50 -53.30 -21.34
C ILE A 752 -25.46 -53.01 -22.50
N PRO A 753 -26.19 -51.88 -22.44
CA PRO A 753 -27.37 -51.64 -23.29
C PRO A 753 -27.01 -51.22 -24.73
N TYR A 754 -25.75 -50.86 -24.97
CA TYR A 754 -25.29 -50.34 -26.25
C TYR A 754 -24.14 -51.19 -26.79
N GLY A 755 -24.00 -51.23 -28.12
CA GLY A 755 -22.81 -51.80 -28.76
C GLY A 755 -21.55 -51.01 -28.41
N CYS A 756 -20.40 -51.66 -28.47
CA CYS A 756 -19.13 -50.99 -28.30
C CYS A 756 -18.63 -50.37 -29.61
N ASP A 757 -17.77 -49.36 -29.50
CA ASP A 757 -17.07 -48.71 -30.61
C ASP A 757 -15.55 -48.93 -30.47
N GLY A 758 -14.83 -49.09 -31.58
CA GLY A 758 -13.40 -49.39 -31.55
C GLY A 758 -12.82 -49.91 -32.85
N SER A 759 -11.71 -50.64 -32.77
CA SER A 759 -10.99 -51.17 -33.95
C SER A 759 -11.68 -52.36 -34.62
N GLU A 760 -12.85 -52.75 -34.14
CA GLU A 760 -13.59 -53.94 -34.55
C GLU A 760 -15.00 -53.56 -34.97
N TYR A 761 -15.31 -53.75 -36.26
CA TYR A 761 -16.55 -53.26 -36.89
C TYR A 761 -17.57 -54.37 -37.17
N ILE A 762 -17.28 -55.62 -36.81
CA ILE A 762 -18.12 -56.78 -37.14
C ILE A 762 -18.96 -57.13 -35.91
N TYR A 763 -20.27 -56.92 -36.04
CA TYR A 763 -21.27 -56.94 -34.96
C TYR A 763 -21.61 -58.32 -34.38
N GLU A 764 -21.04 -59.43 -34.89
CA GLU A 764 -21.52 -60.79 -34.54
C GLU A 764 -20.77 -61.49 -33.40
N ASP A 765 -19.67 -60.95 -32.88
CA ASP A 765 -18.94 -61.63 -31.79
C ASP A 765 -19.28 -61.00 -30.44
N GLY A 766 -20.09 -61.73 -29.66
CA GLY A 766 -20.59 -61.36 -28.33
C GLY A 766 -19.49 -61.22 -27.28
N TRP A 767 -18.72 -60.13 -27.35
CA TRP A 767 -17.62 -59.87 -26.43
C TRP A 767 -18.11 -59.62 -25.00
N LEU A 768 -19.21 -58.88 -24.83
CA LEU A 768 -19.91 -58.61 -23.55
C LEU A 768 -21.37 -58.13 -23.73
N ARG A 769 -21.92 -58.03 -24.95
CA ARG A 769 -23.26 -57.45 -25.17
C ARG A 769 -24.37 -58.45 -24.84
N TRP A 770 -25.38 -57.98 -24.12
CA TRP A 770 -26.61 -58.72 -23.82
C TRP A 770 -27.78 -57.96 -24.45
N ASP A 771 -28.56 -58.63 -25.31
CA ASP A 771 -29.70 -57.99 -25.99
C ASP A 771 -30.94 -57.84 -25.08
N GLU A 772 -30.90 -58.43 -23.88
CA GLU A 772 -31.91 -58.26 -22.83
C GLU A 772 -31.64 -57.02 -21.96
N GLU A 773 -32.67 -56.48 -21.29
CA GLU A 773 -32.53 -55.28 -20.44
C GLU A 773 -31.54 -55.47 -19.27
N ILE A 774 -31.35 -56.71 -18.80
CA ILE A 774 -30.42 -57.12 -17.74
C ILE A 774 -29.73 -58.40 -18.20
N GLY A 775 -28.39 -58.42 -18.18
CA GLY A 775 -27.58 -59.58 -18.53
C GLY A 775 -27.51 -60.65 -17.41
N PRO A 776 -26.73 -61.71 -17.62
CA PRO A 776 -26.64 -62.82 -16.66
C PRO A 776 -26.08 -62.40 -15.31
N LYS A 777 -26.38 -63.20 -14.28
CA LYS A 777 -25.83 -63.07 -12.93
C LYS A 777 -24.36 -63.46 -12.91
N PHE A 778 -23.58 -62.87 -11.99
CA PHE A 778 -22.19 -63.30 -11.82
C PHE A 778 -22.16 -64.66 -11.11
N THR A 779 -21.31 -65.56 -11.60
CA THR A 779 -21.20 -66.92 -11.09
C THR A 779 -19.73 -67.32 -10.95
N ALA A 780 -19.39 -67.98 -9.84
CA ALA A 780 -18.10 -68.62 -9.58
C ALA A 780 -18.27 -70.12 -9.29
N TYR A 781 -17.18 -70.86 -9.09
CA TYR A 781 -17.22 -72.33 -8.99
C TYR A 781 -17.99 -72.87 -7.76
N ASP A 782 -18.13 -72.04 -6.73
CA ASP A 782 -18.83 -72.30 -5.47
C ASP A 782 -20.25 -71.69 -5.43
N SER A 783 -20.72 -71.15 -6.56
CA SER A 783 -22.07 -70.60 -6.72
C SER A 783 -23.09 -71.69 -7.07
N ALA A 784 -24.39 -71.41 -6.94
CA ALA A 784 -25.45 -72.39 -7.19
C ALA A 784 -25.52 -72.89 -8.65
N ASP A 785 -25.12 -72.05 -9.62
CA ASP A 785 -25.14 -72.33 -11.06
C ASP A 785 -23.73 -72.49 -11.65
N SER A 786 -22.85 -73.22 -10.96
CA SER A 786 -21.40 -73.22 -11.22
C SER A 786 -20.91 -74.08 -12.38
N GLU A 787 -21.77 -74.78 -13.12
CA GLU A 787 -21.35 -75.73 -14.16
C GLU A 787 -20.39 -75.10 -15.17
N CYS A 788 -20.68 -73.86 -15.55
CA CYS A 788 -19.87 -73.08 -16.48
C CYS A 788 -18.57 -72.54 -15.87
N ALA A 789 -18.61 -72.10 -14.61
CA ALA A 789 -17.42 -71.69 -13.87
C ALA A 789 -16.44 -72.87 -13.73
N ILE A 790 -16.95 -74.07 -13.40
CA ILE A 790 -16.17 -75.31 -13.29
C ILE A 790 -15.59 -75.71 -14.66
N TYR A 791 -16.40 -75.60 -15.72
CA TYR A 791 -15.97 -75.89 -17.09
C TYR A 791 -14.77 -75.04 -17.52
N PHE A 792 -14.76 -73.75 -17.16
CA PHE A 792 -13.66 -72.83 -17.41
C PHE A 792 -12.66 -72.76 -16.23
N ARG A 793 -12.23 -73.92 -15.73
CA ARG A 793 -11.15 -74.06 -14.73
C ARG A 793 -11.40 -73.29 -13.42
N ASN A 794 -12.65 -73.25 -12.97
CA ASN A 794 -13.07 -72.55 -11.75
C ASN A 794 -12.83 -71.04 -11.79
N THR A 795 -12.99 -70.42 -12.97
CA THR A 795 -12.99 -68.95 -13.13
C THR A 795 -14.41 -68.40 -12.96
N GLY A 796 -14.52 -67.17 -12.47
CA GLY A 796 -15.80 -66.49 -12.27
C GLY A 796 -16.11 -65.51 -13.39
N TRP A 797 -17.35 -65.52 -13.87
CA TRP A 797 -17.83 -64.69 -14.98
C TRP A 797 -19.36 -64.54 -14.98
N TRP A 798 -19.87 -63.64 -15.82
CA TRP A 798 -21.28 -63.52 -16.17
C TRP A 798 -21.65 -64.54 -17.25
N TYR A 799 -21.87 -65.79 -16.85
CA TYR A 799 -22.17 -66.90 -17.77
C TYR A 799 -23.63 -66.91 -18.22
N ASP A 800 -23.85 -67.12 -19.53
CA ASP A 800 -25.16 -67.41 -20.08
C ASP A 800 -25.36 -68.93 -20.16
N ASN A 801 -26.14 -69.46 -19.21
CA ASN A 801 -26.41 -70.89 -19.10
C ASN A 801 -27.36 -71.41 -20.20
N GLU A 802 -28.10 -70.53 -20.88
CA GLU A 802 -29.00 -70.93 -21.97
C GLU A 802 -28.25 -71.13 -23.30
N ARG A 803 -27.01 -70.60 -23.41
CA ARG A 803 -26.19 -70.62 -24.62
C ARG A 803 -24.83 -71.33 -24.44
N LEU A 804 -24.79 -72.48 -23.76
CA LEU A 804 -23.58 -73.30 -23.55
C LEU A 804 -22.43 -72.54 -22.83
N CYS A 805 -22.70 -72.05 -21.62
CA CYS A 805 -21.72 -71.34 -20.79
C CYS A 805 -21.21 -70.02 -21.37
N GLY A 806 -21.98 -69.42 -22.28
CA GLY A 806 -21.69 -68.14 -22.93
C GLY A 806 -20.61 -68.20 -24.01
N ALA A 807 -20.61 -67.20 -24.90
CA ALA A 807 -19.65 -67.10 -26.02
C ALA A 807 -18.27 -66.53 -25.61
N ALA A 808 -18.17 -65.89 -24.44
CA ALA A 808 -16.95 -65.23 -23.98
C ALA A 808 -16.78 -65.32 -22.45
N ASN A 809 -15.55 -65.58 -21.98
CA ASN A 809 -15.11 -65.50 -20.59
C ASN A 809 -13.74 -64.83 -20.52
N LEU A 810 -13.71 -63.50 -20.34
CA LEU A 810 -12.46 -62.72 -20.38
C LEU A 810 -11.60 -62.87 -19.11
N ASN A 811 -12.15 -63.49 -18.06
CA ASN A 811 -11.44 -63.93 -16.86
C ASN A 811 -10.89 -65.36 -17.00
N GLY A 812 -11.11 -66.03 -18.13
CA GLY A 812 -10.61 -67.37 -18.39
C GLY A 812 -9.08 -67.45 -18.43
N ASN A 813 -8.55 -68.66 -18.31
CA ASN A 813 -7.10 -68.88 -18.35
C ASN A 813 -6.51 -68.54 -19.72
N ARG A 814 -5.39 -67.83 -19.69
CA ARG A 814 -4.67 -67.34 -20.86
C ARG A 814 -3.43 -68.19 -21.09
N TYR A 815 -2.85 -68.07 -22.27
CA TYR A 815 -1.62 -68.78 -22.63
C TYR A 815 -0.62 -67.78 -23.23
N SER A 816 0.66 -68.03 -23.00
CA SER A 816 1.73 -67.28 -23.64
C SER A 816 1.83 -67.66 -25.12
N CYS A 817 2.03 -66.68 -26.01
CA CYS A 817 2.13 -66.91 -27.45
C CYS A 817 3.23 -67.90 -27.88
N VAL A 818 4.24 -68.10 -27.03
CA VAL A 818 5.32 -69.07 -27.25
C VAL A 818 4.84 -70.52 -27.07
N ASN A 819 3.78 -70.74 -26.29
CA ASN A 819 3.25 -72.04 -25.90
C ASN A 819 1.77 -72.19 -26.31
N THR A 820 1.47 -72.00 -27.61
CA THR A 820 0.12 -72.19 -28.16
C THR A 820 -0.37 -73.63 -27.96
N PRO A 821 -1.52 -73.88 -27.30
CA PRO A 821 -2.03 -75.23 -27.11
C PRO A 821 -2.40 -75.90 -28.45
N ILE A 822 -2.16 -77.20 -28.56
CA ILE A 822 -2.59 -78.02 -29.71
C ILE A 822 -4.12 -78.09 -29.77
N SER A 823 -4.69 -78.17 -30.98
CA SER A 823 -6.13 -78.03 -31.28
C SER A 823 -7.10 -78.78 -30.34
N GLY A 824 -6.70 -79.95 -29.81
CA GLY A 824 -7.50 -80.75 -28.88
C GLY A 824 -7.58 -80.24 -27.43
N GLU A 825 -6.67 -79.35 -27.00
CA GLU A 825 -6.66 -78.76 -25.65
C GLU A 825 -7.30 -77.36 -25.62
N LEU A 826 -7.61 -76.81 -26.79
CA LEU A 826 -8.13 -75.46 -26.96
C LEU A 826 -9.62 -75.28 -26.57
N SER A 827 -10.32 -76.33 -26.11
CA SER A 827 -11.73 -76.23 -25.68
C SER A 827 -11.91 -75.44 -24.39
N HIS A 828 -10.85 -75.26 -23.60
CA HIS A 828 -10.88 -74.58 -22.29
C HIS A 828 -10.16 -73.22 -22.28
N TYR A 829 -9.66 -72.76 -23.43
CA TYR A 829 -8.95 -71.48 -23.57
C TYR A 829 -9.79 -70.49 -24.36
N LEU A 830 -9.74 -69.22 -23.95
CA LEU A 830 -10.44 -68.13 -24.60
C LEU A 830 -9.90 -67.90 -26.03
N LYS A 831 -10.80 -67.72 -27.00
CA LYS A 831 -10.44 -67.48 -28.41
C LYS A 831 -11.17 -66.28 -28.98
N TRP A 832 -10.53 -65.62 -29.93
CA TRP A 832 -11.10 -64.61 -30.79
C TRP A 832 -10.63 -64.80 -32.24
N ASP A 833 -11.53 -64.69 -33.21
CA ASP A 833 -11.29 -64.91 -34.64
C ASP A 833 -10.54 -66.25 -34.95
N GLY A 834 -10.84 -67.26 -34.13
CA GLY A 834 -10.24 -68.60 -34.20
C GLY A 834 -8.84 -68.73 -33.58
N ASN A 835 -8.23 -67.66 -33.08
CA ASN A 835 -6.95 -67.67 -32.39
C ASN A 835 -7.14 -67.54 -30.87
N PRO A 836 -6.32 -68.19 -30.04
CA PRO A 836 -6.50 -68.05 -28.61
C PRO A 836 -6.01 -66.67 -28.12
N ILE A 837 -6.57 -66.13 -27.04
CA ILE A 837 -6.25 -64.81 -26.47
C ILE A 837 -5.09 -64.92 -25.46
N SER A 838 -4.08 -64.06 -25.60
CA SER A 838 -2.95 -63.98 -24.67
C SER A 838 -3.12 -62.90 -23.61
N GLU A 839 -3.75 -61.78 -23.94
CA GLU A 839 -3.97 -60.67 -22.99
C GLU A 839 -5.40 -60.13 -23.13
N ALA A 840 -6.03 -59.82 -22.00
CA ALA A 840 -7.33 -59.16 -21.94
C ALA A 840 -7.36 -58.17 -20.76
N HIS A 841 -7.43 -56.88 -21.09
CA HIS A 841 -7.46 -55.78 -20.12
C HIS A 841 -8.84 -55.11 -20.15
N LEU A 842 -9.49 -55.06 -19.01
CA LEU A 842 -10.78 -54.40 -18.85
C LEU A 842 -10.59 -53.14 -18.01
N TYR A 843 -11.07 -52.00 -18.51
CA TYR A 843 -10.92 -50.69 -17.87
C TYR A 843 -12.26 -49.98 -17.70
N LEU A 844 -12.43 -49.28 -16.58
CA LEU A 844 -13.59 -48.46 -16.28
C LEU A 844 -13.22 -46.98 -16.29
N ARG A 845 -14.07 -46.13 -16.87
CA ARG A 845 -13.93 -44.68 -16.83
C ARG A 845 -15.30 -44.02 -16.90
N PRO A 846 -15.54 -42.88 -16.20
CA PRO A 846 -16.74 -42.09 -16.42
C PRO A 846 -16.95 -41.77 -17.91
N ALA A 847 -18.16 -42.00 -18.41
CA ALA A 847 -18.48 -41.99 -19.84
C ALA A 847 -18.28 -40.62 -20.50
N LYS A 848 -18.53 -39.54 -19.74
CA LYS A 848 -18.38 -38.15 -20.20
C LYS A 848 -17.03 -37.53 -19.82
N PHE A 849 -16.01 -38.34 -19.54
CA PHE A 849 -14.69 -37.84 -19.17
C PHE A 849 -14.11 -36.89 -20.23
N PRO A 850 -13.56 -35.71 -19.84
CA PRO A 850 -13.27 -35.26 -18.46
C PRO A 850 -14.43 -34.53 -17.75
N ASP A 851 -15.53 -34.19 -18.43
CA ASP A 851 -16.64 -33.38 -17.91
C ASP A 851 -17.81 -34.23 -17.39
N TYR A 852 -17.49 -35.32 -16.69
CA TYR A 852 -18.47 -36.28 -16.18
C TYR A 852 -19.32 -35.79 -15.02
N GLU A 853 -18.91 -34.70 -14.38
CA GLU A 853 -19.66 -34.05 -13.30
C GLU A 853 -20.48 -32.84 -13.77
N ALA A 854 -20.47 -32.54 -15.09
CA ALA A 854 -21.28 -31.47 -15.67
C ALA A 854 -22.75 -31.89 -15.78
N PHE A 855 -23.44 -32.00 -14.65
CA PHE A 855 -24.89 -32.06 -14.55
C PHE A 855 -25.37 -31.13 -13.43
N ASN A 856 -26.43 -30.39 -13.75
CA ASN A 856 -27.03 -29.29 -13.00
C ASN A 856 -26.95 -29.37 -11.46
N ASP A 857 -26.63 -28.21 -10.91
CA ASP A 857 -26.53 -27.71 -9.53
C ASP A 857 -27.77 -27.94 -8.62
N THR A 858 -28.51 -29.04 -8.81
CA THR A 858 -29.76 -29.35 -8.10
C THR A 858 -29.92 -30.81 -7.68
N ALA A 859 -28.97 -31.69 -8.00
CA ALA A 859 -28.93 -33.03 -7.42
C ALA A 859 -27.83 -33.10 -6.35
N GLY A 860 -28.22 -33.13 -5.08
CA GLY A 860 -27.31 -33.33 -3.97
C GLY A 860 -26.51 -34.61 -4.13
N VAL A 861 -25.22 -34.48 -4.44
CA VAL A 861 -24.28 -35.59 -4.46
C VAL A 861 -23.73 -35.77 -3.04
N LEU A 862 -24.03 -36.94 -2.48
CA LEU A 862 -23.50 -37.53 -1.23
C LEU A 862 -23.89 -36.84 0.09
N THR A 863 -25.15 -37.02 0.51
CA THR A 863 -25.51 -36.97 1.94
C THR A 863 -25.23 -38.31 2.61
N THR A 864 -23.96 -38.59 2.92
CA THR A 864 -23.59 -39.56 3.95
C THR A 864 -22.87 -38.83 5.06
N THR A 865 -23.64 -38.41 6.07
CA THR A 865 -23.13 -37.85 7.32
C THR A 865 -22.11 -38.81 7.96
N MET A 866 -20.88 -38.36 8.22
CA MET A 866 -19.95 -39.07 9.09
C MET A 866 -20.53 -39.17 10.52
N PRO A 867 -20.39 -40.31 11.21
CA PRO A 867 -20.51 -40.33 12.67
C PRO A 867 -19.27 -39.65 13.30
N PRO A 868 -19.42 -39.00 14.47
CA PRO A 868 -18.32 -38.28 15.11
C PRO A 868 -17.24 -39.27 15.54
N SER A 869 -16.03 -39.14 15.00
CA SER A 869 -14.88 -39.93 15.42
C SER A 869 -14.07 -39.17 16.46
N THR A 870 -14.16 -39.63 17.70
CA THR A 870 -13.12 -39.42 18.69
C THR A 870 -11.86 -40.18 18.30
N THR A 871 -10.71 -39.50 18.39
CA THR A 871 -9.33 -40.02 18.51
C THR A 871 -8.48 -40.08 17.24
N THR A 872 -7.66 -39.03 17.11
CA THR A 872 -6.27 -38.94 16.63
C THR A 872 -5.65 -40.13 15.89
N ILE A 873 -5.39 -39.96 14.58
CA ILE A 873 -4.29 -40.64 13.86
C ILE A 873 -3.58 -39.63 12.96
N LEU A 874 -2.31 -39.38 13.25
CA LEU A 874 -1.38 -38.61 12.40
C LEU A 874 -1.18 -39.32 11.05
N MET A 875 -1.36 -38.61 9.94
CA MET A 875 -0.73 -38.97 8.65
C MET A 875 0.23 -37.87 8.23
N THR A 876 1.54 -38.12 8.39
CA THR A 876 2.58 -37.45 7.63
C THR A 876 2.87 -38.30 6.40
N GLN A 877 2.62 -37.77 5.19
CA GLN A 877 3.21 -38.31 3.96
C GLN A 877 4.42 -37.45 3.58
N SER A 878 5.59 -38.08 3.49
CA SER A 878 6.77 -37.51 2.85
C SER A 878 7.31 -38.52 1.84
N ALA A 879 7.63 -38.00 0.67
CA ALA A 879 8.19 -38.70 -0.46
C ALA A 879 9.47 -39.46 -0.09
N VAL A 880 9.53 -40.74 -0.47
CA VAL A 880 10.74 -41.56 -0.36
C VAL A 880 11.66 -41.21 -1.53
N LYS A 881 12.72 -40.43 -1.25
CA LYS A 881 13.95 -40.43 -2.04
C LYS A 881 15.07 -41.09 -1.21
N ASN A 882 15.72 -42.08 -1.82
CA ASN A 882 16.90 -42.76 -1.31
C ASN A 882 18.01 -41.78 -0.91
N THR A 883 18.55 -41.88 0.30
CA THR A 883 20.00 -41.69 0.55
C THR A 883 20.45 -42.25 1.92
N THR A 884 21.51 -43.05 1.83
CA THR A 884 22.53 -43.52 2.79
C THR A 884 22.47 -43.22 4.31
N ARG A 885 22.68 -44.33 5.05
CA ARG A 885 23.02 -44.48 6.49
C ARG A 885 24.07 -43.49 7.05
N THR A 886 23.82 -43.00 8.26
CA THR A 886 24.80 -42.91 9.38
C THR A 886 24.09 -43.03 10.75
N LYS A 887 24.80 -43.52 11.77
CA LYS A 887 24.31 -43.99 13.08
C LYS A 887 24.39 -42.92 14.19
N ALA A 888 23.31 -42.85 15.00
CA ALA A 888 23.21 -42.71 16.48
C ALA A 888 23.75 -41.43 17.20
N PRO A 889 23.35 -41.11 18.47
CA PRO A 889 22.46 -41.84 19.40
C PRO A 889 21.32 -41.02 20.06
N LEU A 890 20.51 -41.77 20.83
CA LEU A 890 19.31 -41.39 21.58
C LEU A 890 19.56 -40.49 22.80
N ILE A 891 18.62 -39.58 23.08
CA ILE A 891 18.31 -39.08 24.43
C ILE A 891 16.79 -39.18 24.64
N LYS A 892 16.36 -39.86 25.71
CA LYS A 892 14.96 -40.03 26.14
C LYS A 892 14.44 -38.78 26.87
N PRO A 893 13.12 -38.50 26.84
CA PRO A 893 12.48 -37.43 27.61
C PRO A 893 12.09 -37.92 29.01
N THR A 894 12.27 -37.06 30.02
CA THR A 894 11.69 -37.22 31.36
C THR A 894 10.40 -36.43 31.46
N TYR A 895 9.30 -37.13 31.75
CA TYR A 895 8.02 -36.58 32.22
C TYR A 895 8.16 -36.10 33.67
N ALA A 896 7.59 -34.95 33.99
CA ALA A 896 7.03 -34.67 35.32
C ALA A 896 5.95 -33.58 35.22
N SER A 897 4.71 -34.03 35.43
CA SER A 897 3.50 -33.25 35.70
C SER A 897 3.46 -32.80 37.16
N VAL A 898 3.27 -31.51 37.46
CA VAL A 898 2.64 -31.05 38.72
C VAL A 898 1.97 -29.68 38.52
N ILE A 899 0.66 -29.63 38.79
CA ILE A 899 -0.17 -28.45 39.13
C ILE A 899 -1.04 -28.95 40.33
N PRO A 900 -1.60 -28.14 41.27
CA PRO A 900 -1.53 -26.68 41.51
C PRO A 900 -1.15 -26.31 42.96
N THR A 901 -0.88 -25.03 43.23
CA THR A 901 -1.44 -24.38 44.43
C THR A 901 -1.77 -22.91 44.16
N VAL A 902 -3.01 -22.58 44.49
CA VAL A 902 -3.61 -21.25 44.57
C VAL A 902 -3.06 -20.49 45.77
N SER A 903 -2.77 -19.20 45.61
CA SER A 903 -2.78 -18.24 46.72
C SER A 903 -3.19 -16.86 46.23
N LEU A 904 -4.31 -16.39 46.76
CA LEU A 904 -4.91 -15.07 46.61
C LEU A 904 -4.17 -14.01 47.44
N THR A 905 -4.49 -12.75 47.10
CA THR A 905 -4.47 -11.49 47.89
C THR A 905 -3.32 -10.51 47.57
N PRO A 906 -3.48 -9.20 47.83
CA PRO A 906 -3.88 -8.23 46.79
C PRO A 906 -2.96 -6.99 46.77
N TYR A 907 -2.95 -6.21 45.68
CA TYR A 907 -2.76 -4.75 45.71
C TYR A 907 -3.08 -4.16 44.34
#